data_AF-A0A8S3SVF5-F1
#
_entry.id   AF-A0A8S3SVF5-F1
#
_cell.length_a   1.000
_cell.length_b   1.000
_cell.length_c   1.000
_cell.angle_alpha   90.00
_cell.angle_beta   90.00
_cell.angle_gamma   90.00
#
_symmetry.space_group_name_H-M   'P 1'
#
loop_
_entity.id
_entity.type
_entity.pdbx_description
1 polymer ?
#
loop_
_entity_poly.entity_id
_entity_poly.type
_entity_poly.pdbx_seq_one_letter_code
_entity_poly.pdbx_strand_id
1 'polypeptide(L)'
;MKDDISKQGLSQCFADFQHIGEYVDFWFDSIHCHRTTKERPRYGHFDPPIILVFTGKDKYKNEADFMKREKELNGQLDQVLGFRSKYHHLHNKFYLSNIDDSDEEFEKLRYAIYETAREMGNWGKAFPLKWILLEHLIEINKNNGKNFINFTEMSNLAKHPDINILGKKDLLLFLRFQHNVGNIIFFENIRDLIILRPQWLADAFRCLVSDRVDNRRLHHLEDWTLFKQQGKISESLIKELFESKDGSQFSGQKNNLYKVMEKLDIIVKIENSSYYIMPSAMPSSTFDVVCEKFGILTQNCKRTSWLCFKFEFLPPSFFNHISAWFIRNYNPSKVEGGIALYRGICMFDIDRSGGTKILVTMSTDTIAFQIVTFSEHHAGFGSACSKIYIEVSSLFEDIKQRYRVIMSFKLHFKCSDGYYFQDIFEYEKLTVEKEFFCIQHKQMHRSDQIFSPWMNNEVKEIPDRTKINTTQDDKNPGKNEPIKEEIFTQDQAFVKNNLPVSVIFSQQLNIKKSENENQSITSCIKIGNTLVFTDWSNNRLIICNSDGTDIHHIPLSYPPEYITEIDSNTVAVSCIYDSTILIINISTRSVTSTINTSGYCWGISYNDNNLYVVIDRSIIHVMDLTGKVIRTIPAPSDDITNITVDRDRLVYIDETSIYCCSLDGKLMWKFKMGEIQDLRRVSTDNEGNVYVTNEMTNTVLVVSEDGKHHRELLTKSDGLYRPWGIYFDKKENVLLVCNKLNGNAFSFDVKYQHK
;
A
#
# COMPACT_ATOMS: atom_id res chain seq x y z
N MET A 1 -39.72 8.39 2.52
CA MET A 1 -38.92 9.26 1.61
C MET A 1 -38.13 10.34 2.33
N LYS A 2 -38.70 11.36 2.99
CA LYS A 2 -37.87 12.27 3.82
C LYS A 2 -37.26 11.55 5.05
N ASP A 3 -38.03 10.69 5.71
CA ASP A 3 -37.62 10.00 6.95
C ASP A 3 -36.64 8.83 6.76
N ASP A 4 -36.36 8.42 5.51
CA ASP A 4 -35.35 7.41 5.19
C ASP A 4 -33.97 8.05 4.95
N ILE A 5 -33.95 9.29 4.45
CA ILE A 5 -32.73 10.00 4.08
C ILE A 5 -31.98 10.47 5.35
N SER A 6 -32.69 10.92 6.38
CA SER A 6 -32.09 11.39 7.64
C SER A 6 -31.46 10.26 8.48
N LYS A 7 -31.79 8.99 8.20
CA LYS A 7 -31.22 7.81 8.90
C LYS A 7 -29.87 7.36 8.36
N GLN A 8 -29.50 7.73 7.13
CA GLN A 8 -28.27 7.25 6.49
C GLN A 8 -26.97 7.71 7.18
N GLY A 9 -27.03 8.72 8.06
CA GLY A 9 -25.90 9.17 8.88
C GLY A 9 -25.73 8.46 10.24
N LEU A 10 -26.58 7.48 10.60
CA LEU A 10 -26.69 6.99 11.99
C LEU A 10 -26.27 5.53 12.24
N SER A 11 -26.10 4.69 11.22
CA SER A 11 -26.08 3.22 11.38
C SER A 11 -24.75 2.50 11.08
N GLN A 12 -23.60 3.10 11.43
CA GLN A 12 -22.28 2.42 11.34
C GLN A 12 -21.84 1.69 12.63
N CYS A 13 -22.71 1.51 13.62
CA CYS A 13 -22.39 0.60 14.75
C CYS A 13 -22.77 -0.85 14.44
N PHE A 14 -23.95 -1.03 13.85
CA PHE A 14 -24.40 -2.23 13.18
C PHE A 14 -25.23 -1.73 12.00
N ALA A 15 -24.80 -2.01 10.78
CA ALA A 15 -25.72 -1.94 9.66
C ALA A 15 -26.68 -3.12 9.84
N ASP A 16 -27.99 -2.87 9.81
CA ASP A 16 -28.97 -3.93 9.65
C ASP A 16 -28.84 -4.46 8.21
N PHE A 17 -27.88 -5.36 8.00
CA PHE A 17 -27.60 -5.96 6.70
C PHE A 17 -28.87 -6.64 6.17
N GLN A 18 -29.35 -6.19 5.02
CA GLN A 18 -30.62 -6.66 4.44
C GLN A 18 -30.50 -8.12 3.99
N HIS A 19 -29.29 -8.54 3.62
CA HIS A 19 -28.98 -9.94 3.36
C HIS A 19 -27.50 -10.27 3.68
N ILE A 20 -27.22 -11.57 3.82
CA ILE A 20 -25.90 -12.10 4.16
C ILE A 20 -24.80 -11.71 3.15
N GLY A 21 -25.15 -11.47 1.88
CA GLY A 21 -24.24 -10.91 0.89
C GLY A 21 -23.62 -9.57 1.31
N GLU A 22 -24.40 -8.63 1.84
CA GLU A 22 -23.89 -7.33 2.32
C GLU A 22 -23.01 -7.48 3.57
N TYR A 23 -23.38 -8.38 4.49
CA TYR A 23 -22.57 -8.71 5.67
C TYR A 23 -21.19 -9.23 5.24
N VAL A 24 -21.15 -10.15 4.28
CA VAL A 24 -19.88 -10.66 3.74
C VAL A 24 -19.13 -9.57 2.95
N ASP A 25 -19.79 -8.73 2.16
CA ASP A 25 -19.16 -7.63 1.42
C ASP A 25 -18.37 -6.71 2.36
N PHE A 26 -19.00 -6.31 3.46
CA PHE A 26 -18.44 -5.45 4.50
C PHE A 26 -17.22 -6.06 5.19
N TRP A 27 -17.30 -7.32 5.63
CA TRP A 27 -16.15 -7.97 6.29
C TRP A 27 -15.02 -8.25 5.31
N PHE A 28 -15.32 -8.54 4.04
CA PHE A 28 -14.31 -8.61 2.99
C PHE A 28 -13.59 -7.28 2.79
N ASP A 29 -14.31 -6.14 2.75
CA ASP A 29 -13.64 -4.83 2.63
C ASP A 29 -12.85 -4.47 3.90
N SER A 30 -13.38 -4.79 5.08
CA SER A 30 -12.69 -4.59 6.36
C SER A 30 -11.42 -5.43 6.51
N ILE A 31 -11.27 -6.51 5.74
CA ILE A 31 -10.04 -7.32 5.67
C ILE A 31 -9.16 -6.87 4.50
N HIS A 32 -9.76 -6.55 3.34
CA HIS A 32 -9.08 -6.03 2.16
C HIS A 32 -8.36 -4.70 2.42
N CYS A 33 -8.86 -3.87 3.34
CA CYS A 33 -8.17 -2.64 3.72
C CYS A 33 -6.89 -2.88 4.55
N HIS A 34 -6.70 -4.05 5.16
CA HIS A 34 -5.47 -4.43 5.87
C HIS A 34 -4.50 -5.28 5.03
N ARG A 35 -4.77 -5.40 3.72
CA ARG A 35 -3.89 -6.10 2.78
C ARG A 35 -2.51 -5.43 2.69
N THR A 36 -1.48 -6.20 2.38
CA THR A 36 -0.10 -5.69 2.39
C THR A 36 0.29 -5.04 1.06
N THR A 37 -0.40 -5.38 -0.03
CA THR A 37 -0.09 -4.89 -1.38
C THR A 37 -1.33 -4.34 -2.13
N LYS A 38 -1.14 -3.27 -2.91
CA LYS A 38 -2.21 -2.71 -3.78
C LYS A 38 -2.56 -3.62 -4.97
N GLU A 39 -1.67 -4.52 -5.33
CA GLU A 39 -1.78 -5.54 -6.38
C GLU A 39 -1.55 -6.92 -5.76
N ARG A 40 -1.92 -8.02 -6.45
CA ARG A 40 -1.68 -9.38 -5.92
C ARG A 40 -0.17 -9.62 -5.66
N PRO A 41 0.22 -10.20 -4.52
CA PRO A 41 1.58 -10.68 -4.31
C PRO A 41 1.91 -11.86 -5.23
N ARG A 42 3.20 -12.16 -5.37
CA ARG A 42 3.70 -13.19 -6.33
C ARG A 42 4.29 -14.44 -5.69
N TYR A 43 4.39 -14.44 -4.35
CA TYR A 43 4.98 -15.55 -3.58
C TYR A 43 4.19 -15.78 -2.31
N GLY A 44 3.31 -16.77 -2.36
CA GLY A 44 2.37 -17.01 -1.27
C GLY A 44 1.39 -15.85 -1.10
N HIS A 45 0.43 -16.07 -0.21
CA HIS A 45 -0.57 -15.06 0.11
C HIS A 45 0.03 -14.13 1.19
N PHE A 46 0.44 -12.92 0.81
CA PHE A 46 0.73 -11.82 1.74
C PHE A 46 -0.52 -10.97 2.04
N ASP A 47 -1.58 -11.14 1.25
CA ASP A 47 -2.88 -10.56 1.52
C ASP A 47 -3.66 -11.53 2.43
N PRO A 48 -4.35 -11.04 3.48
CA PRO A 48 -4.95 -11.89 4.51
C PRO A 48 -5.99 -12.87 3.91
N PRO A 49 -5.85 -14.19 4.12
CA PRO A 49 -6.77 -15.17 3.56
C PRO A 49 -8.06 -15.22 4.38
N ILE A 50 -9.16 -15.54 3.70
CA ILE A 50 -10.50 -15.66 4.27
C ILE A 50 -11.02 -17.06 3.97
N ILE A 51 -11.36 -17.80 5.03
CA ILE A 51 -12.12 -19.04 4.97
C ILE A 51 -13.53 -18.70 5.45
N LEU A 52 -14.53 -18.90 4.59
CA LEU A 52 -15.94 -18.69 4.95
C LEU A 52 -16.50 -19.96 5.60
N VAL A 53 -17.00 -19.83 6.83
CA VAL A 53 -17.60 -20.94 7.58
C VAL A 53 -19.06 -20.62 7.88
N PHE A 54 -19.97 -21.34 7.22
CA PHE A 54 -21.41 -21.26 7.39
C PHE A 54 -21.86 -22.33 8.39
N THR A 55 -22.21 -21.94 9.61
CA THR A 55 -22.72 -22.87 10.64
C THR A 55 -24.24 -23.00 10.55
N GLY A 56 -24.80 -24.09 11.09
CA GLY A 56 -26.26 -24.29 11.09
C GLY A 56 -26.82 -25.12 9.94
N LYS A 57 -26.00 -25.96 9.28
CA LYS A 57 -26.45 -26.91 8.25
C LYS A 57 -27.54 -27.86 8.77
N ASP A 58 -27.51 -28.17 10.07
CA ASP A 58 -28.52 -28.93 10.82
C ASP A 58 -29.95 -28.35 10.77
N LYS A 59 -30.11 -27.06 10.44
CA LYS A 59 -31.42 -26.39 10.42
C LYS A 59 -32.23 -26.63 9.15
N TYR A 60 -31.64 -27.23 8.12
CA TYR A 60 -32.34 -27.60 6.88
C TYR A 60 -32.96 -28.99 7.03
N LYS A 61 -34.24 -29.13 6.65
CA LYS A 61 -35.01 -30.37 6.89
C LYS A 61 -34.57 -31.56 6.04
N ASN A 62 -33.86 -31.30 4.95
CA ASN A 62 -33.36 -32.27 3.98
C ASN A 62 -32.26 -31.62 3.14
N GLU A 63 -31.49 -32.46 2.45
CA GLU A 63 -30.36 -32.02 1.62
C GLU A 63 -30.78 -31.12 0.46
N ALA A 64 -31.98 -31.29 -0.11
CA ALA A 64 -32.44 -30.48 -1.24
C ALA A 64 -32.74 -29.02 -0.82
N ASP A 65 -33.30 -28.82 0.38
CA ASP A 65 -33.48 -27.48 0.97
C ASP A 65 -32.13 -26.81 1.25
N PHE A 66 -31.13 -27.57 1.72
CA PHE A 66 -29.77 -27.10 1.90
C PHE A 66 -29.11 -26.72 0.56
N MET A 67 -29.07 -27.61 -0.43
CA MET A 67 -28.49 -27.34 -1.76
C MET A 67 -29.12 -26.12 -2.44
N LYS A 68 -30.45 -25.92 -2.28
CA LYS A 68 -31.14 -24.73 -2.78
C LYS A 68 -30.60 -23.46 -2.13
N ARG A 69 -30.41 -23.46 -0.81
CA ARG A 69 -29.89 -22.31 -0.06
C ARG A 69 -28.40 -22.09 -0.28
N GLU A 70 -27.60 -23.14 -0.38
CA GLU A 70 -26.20 -23.08 -0.78
C GLU A 70 -26.03 -22.41 -2.15
N LYS A 71 -26.84 -22.81 -3.14
CA LYS A 71 -26.83 -22.19 -4.47
C LYS A 71 -27.23 -20.71 -4.43
N GLU A 72 -28.19 -20.34 -3.59
CA GLU A 72 -28.57 -18.94 -3.37
C GLU A 72 -27.44 -18.13 -2.72
N LEU A 73 -26.80 -18.68 -1.68
CA LEU A 73 -25.65 -18.06 -1.00
C LEU A 73 -24.48 -17.86 -1.96
N ASN A 74 -24.13 -18.88 -2.74
CA ASN A 74 -23.07 -18.77 -3.74
C ASN A 74 -23.42 -17.74 -4.81
N GLY A 75 -24.66 -17.70 -5.30
CA GLY A 75 -25.12 -16.65 -6.21
C GLY A 75 -24.99 -15.23 -5.64
N GLN A 76 -25.32 -15.03 -4.36
CA GLN A 76 -25.12 -13.74 -3.68
C GLN A 76 -23.62 -13.39 -3.55
N LEU A 77 -22.78 -14.36 -3.18
CA LEU A 77 -21.33 -14.14 -3.07
C LEU A 77 -20.71 -13.80 -4.43
N ASP A 78 -21.13 -14.47 -5.51
CA ASP A 78 -20.59 -14.23 -6.85
C ASP A 78 -21.04 -12.88 -7.41
N GLN A 79 -22.27 -12.42 -7.11
CA GLN A 79 -22.74 -11.07 -7.43
C GLN A 79 -21.92 -9.98 -6.72
N VAL A 80 -21.57 -10.23 -5.46
CA VAL A 80 -20.90 -9.27 -4.56
C VAL A 80 -19.38 -9.23 -4.80
N LEU A 81 -18.76 -10.39 -4.97
CA LEU A 81 -17.31 -10.56 -5.02
C LEU A 81 -16.76 -10.82 -6.44
N GLY A 82 -17.54 -11.43 -7.34
CA GLY A 82 -17.04 -12.12 -8.54
C GLY A 82 -16.28 -11.28 -9.59
N PHE A 83 -16.30 -9.95 -9.48
CA PHE A 83 -15.53 -9.03 -10.33
C PHE A 83 -14.69 -8.01 -9.54
N ARG A 84 -14.66 -8.11 -8.19
CA ARG A 84 -13.94 -7.16 -7.33
C ARG A 84 -12.54 -7.67 -7.00
N SER A 85 -11.61 -6.74 -6.81
CA SER A 85 -10.23 -7.01 -6.37
C SER A 85 -10.19 -8.04 -5.22
N LYS A 86 -11.03 -7.84 -4.20
CA LYS A 86 -11.07 -8.61 -2.96
C LYS A 86 -11.49 -10.07 -3.07
N TYR A 87 -11.93 -10.57 -4.24
CA TYR A 87 -12.21 -12.00 -4.43
C TYR A 87 -11.00 -12.89 -4.08
N HIS A 88 -9.77 -12.41 -4.32
CA HIS A 88 -8.55 -13.18 -4.06
C HIS A 88 -8.29 -13.51 -2.58
N HIS A 89 -9.00 -12.87 -1.64
CA HIS A 89 -8.91 -13.24 -0.23
C HIS A 89 -9.65 -14.56 0.06
N LEU A 90 -10.68 -14.90 -0.72
CA LEU A 90 -11.46 -16.11 -0.49
C LEU A 90 -10.66 -17.35 -0.88
N HIS A 91 -10.31 -18.17 0.11
CA HIS A 91 -9.61 -19.44 -0.07
C HIS A 91 -10.59 -20.61 -0.15
N ASN A 92 -11.44 -20.77 0.87
CA ASN A 92 -12.35 -21.90 1.01
C ASN A 92 -13.71 -21.51 1.58
N LYS A 93 -14.72 -22.36 1.33
CA LYS A 93 -16.07 -22.28 1.90
C LYS A 93 -16.39 -23.61 2.59
N PHE A 94 -16.91 -23.56 3.81
CA PHE A 94 -17.35 -24.72 4.58
C PHE A 94 -18.78 -24.51 5.08
N TYR A 95 -19.59 -25.56 5.05
CA TYR A 95 -20.94 -25.59 5.58
C TYR A 95 -21.00 -26.64 6.68
N LEU A 96 -21.14 -26.23 7.93
CA LEU A 96 -21.02 -27.09 9.11
C LEU A 96 -22.36 -27.35 9.78
N SER A 97 -22.60 -28.60 10.14
CA SER A 97 -23.64 -28.99 11.10
C SER A 97 -23.21 -28.66 12.54
N ASN A 98 -24.12 -28.15 13.37
CA ASN A 98 -23.86 -27.95 14.80
C ASN A 98 -24.18 -29.17 15.67
N ILE A 99 -24.70 -30.26 15.08
CA ILE A 99 -25.14 -31.48 15.80
C ILE A 99 -24.53 -32.76 15.23
N ASP A 100 -23.66 -32.64 14.23
CA ASP A 100 -22.97 -33.79 13.65
C ASP A 100 -21.64 -33.98 14.39
N ASP A 101 -21.55 -35.08 15.14
CA ASP A 101 -20.34 -35.46 15.88
C ASP A 101 -19.31 -36.17 14.97
N SER A 102 -19.61 -36.39 13.68
CA SER A 102 -18.60 -36.79 12.71
C SER A 102 -17.69 -35.59 12.42
N ASP A 103 -16.52 -35.61 13.06
CA ASP A 103 -15.48 -34.57 13.00
C ASP A 103 -14.90 -34.38 11.57
N GLU A 104 -15.47 -35.01 10.53
CA GLU A 104 -14.99 -35.00 9.14
C GLU A 104 -15.06 -33.60 8.49
N GLU A 105 -16.16 -32.86 8.66
CA GLU A 105 -16.25 -31.48 8.13
C GLU A 105 -15.31 -30.53 8.88
N PHE A 106 -15.11 -30.77 10.18
CA PHE A 106 -14.18 -30.01 11.01
C PHE A 106 -12.71 -30.36 10.72
N GLU A 107 -12.37 -31.61 10.42
CA GLU A 107 -11.03 -32.02 9.97
C GLU A 107 -10.70 -31.43 8.60
N LYS A 108 -11.66 -31.38 7.66
CA LYS A 108 -11.48 -30.65 6.40
C LYS A 108 -11.21 -29.16 6.63
N LEU A 109 -11.89 -28.53 7.59
CA LEU A 109 -11.62 -27.16 8.00
C LEU A 109 -10.24 -27.00 8.66
N ARG A 110 -9.84 -27.89 9.57
CA ARG A 110 -8.50 -27.90 10.22
C ARG A 110 -7.40 -28.02 9.17
N TYR A 111 -7.55 -28.94 8.22
CA TYR A 111 -6.61 -29.13 7.12
C TYR A 111 -6.53 -27.90 6.21
N ALA A 112 -7.65 -27.29 5.86
CA ALA A 112 -7.65 -26.05 5.08
C ALA A 112 -6.99 -24.89 5.81
N ILE A 113 -7.22 -24.72 7.12
CA ILE A 113 -6.51 -23.72 7.93
C ILE A 113 -4.99 -23.98 7.92
N TYR A 114 -4.57 -25.24 8.01
CA TYR A 114 -3.17 -25.63 7.97
C TYR A 114 -2.51 -25.35 6.60
N GLU A 115 -3.11 -25.75 5.48
CA GLU A 115 -2.57 -25.46 4.14
C GLU A 115 -2.55 -23.94 3.86
N THR A 116 -3.63 -23.22 4.15
CA THR A 116 -3.67 -21.75 4.02
C THR A 116 -2.58 -21.08 4.88
N ALA A 117 -2.29 -21.58 6.08
CA ALA A 117 -1.22 -21.06 6.92
C ALA A 117 0.19 -21.36 6.36
N ARG A 118 0.38 -22.48 5.66
CA ARG A 118 1.64 -22.83 4.97
C ARG A 118 1.91 -21.96 3.75
N GLU A 119 0.87 -21.50 3.07
CA GLU A 119 0.94 -20.60 1.92
C GLU A 119 1.25 -19.14 2.32
N MET A 120 1.13 -18.79 3.60
CA MET A 120 1.54 -17.48 4.12
C MET A 120 3.04 -17.28 3.92
N GLY A 121 3.43 -16.15 3.32
CA GLY A 121 4.84 -15.83 3.06
C GLY A 121 5.74 -15.70 4.30
N ASN A 122 5.25 -15.93 5.51
CA ASN A 122 6.02 -16.01 6.75
C ASN A 122 6.33 -17.45 7.20
N TRP A 123 5.64 -18.45 6.66
CA TRP A 123 5.87 -19.85 6.98
C TRP A 123 7.25 -20.30 6.48
N GLY A 124 7.96 -21.11 7.27
CA GLY A 124 9.29 -21.61 6.92
C GLY A 124 10.43 -20.57 6.88
N LYS A 125 10.18 -19.29 7.16
CA LYS A 125 11.24 -18.28 7.29
C LYS A 125 12.18 -18.62 8.44
N ALA A 126 13.49 -18.56 8.18
CA ALA A 126 14.51 -18.74 9.21
C ALA A 126 14.56 -17.50 10.13
N PHE A 127 14.55 -17.73 11.44
CA PHE A 127 14.73 -16.71 12.47
C PHE A 127 16.07 -16.89 13.19
N PRO A 128 16.71 -15.80 13.68
CA PRO A 128 17.88 -15.92 14.52
C PRO A 128 17.57 -16.74 15.77
N LEU A 129 18.38 -17.77 16.08
CA LEU A 129 18.16 -18.64 17.25
C LEU A 129 17.98 -17.84 18.56
N LYS A 130 18.75 -16.74 18.71
CA LYS A 130 18.64 -15.79 19.84
C LYS A 130 17.23 -15.20 20.02
N TRP A 131 16.47 -14.99 18.93
CA TRP A 131 15.08 -14.51 19.00
C TRP A 131 14.12 -15.61 19.49
N ILE A 132 14.30 -16.84 19.00
CA ILE A 132 13.48 -18.00 19.42
C ILE A 132 13.68 -18.29 20.91
N LEU A 133 14.93 -18.24 21.39
CA LEU A 133 15.26 -18.42 22.81
C LEU A 133 14.65 -17.30 23.69
N LEU A 134 14.67 -16.05 23.24
CA LEU A 134 14.02 -14.94 23.95
C LEU A 134 12.50 -15.06 23.96
N GLU A 135 11.90 -15.51 22.85
CA GLU A 135 10.47 -15.79 22.76
C GLU A 135 10.05 -16.92 23.71
N HIS A 136 10.86 -17.96 23.86
CA HIS A 136 10.64 -19.01 24.86
C HIS A 136 10.68 -18.47 26.30
N LEU A 137 11.63 -17.57 26.64
CA LEU A 137 11.64 -16.91 27.96
C LEU A 137 10.41 -16.01 28.18
N ILE A 138 9.92 -15.34 27.13
CA ILE A 138 8.66 -14.58 27.18
C ILE A 138 7.49 -15.52 27.45
N GLU A 139 7.44 -16.70 26.83
CA GLU A 139 6.38 -17.69 27.05
C GLU A 139 6.41 -18.28 28.46
N ILE A 140 7.60 -18.52 29.03
CA ILE A 140 7.74 -18.86 30.46
C ILE A 140 7.19 -17.74 31.35
N ASN A 141 7.50 -16.47 31.07
CA ASN A 141 6.96 -15.34 31.84
C ASN A 141 5.43 -15.23 31.71
N LYS A 142 4.88 -15.43 30.49
CA LYS A 142 3.43 -15.50 30.26
C LYS A 142 2.82 -16.64 31.08
N ASN A 143 3.37 -17.85 31.06
CA ASN A 143 2.85 -19.01 31.79
C ASN A 143 2.92 -18.82 33.31
N ASN A 144 3.91 -18.09 33.81
CA ASN A 144 4.00 -17.64 35.19
C ASN A 144 3.04 -16.46 35.54
N GLY A 145 2.06 -16.16 34.67
CA GLY A 145 1.01 -15.17 34.90
C GLY A 145 1.41 -13.71 34.61
N LYS A 146 2.60 -13.42 34.06
CA LYS A 146 2.96 -12.05 33.69
C LYS A 146 2.27 -11.63 32.39
N ASN A 147 1.46 -10.58 32.48
CA ASN A 147 0.78 -9.97 31.33
C ASN A 147 1.61 -8.89 30.64
N PHE A 148 2.55 -8.27 31.36
CA PHE A 148 3.42 -7.20 30.88
C PHE A 148 4.75 -7.21 31.64
N ILE A 149 5.77 -6.53 31.08
CA ILE A 149 7.06 -6.21 31.71
C ILE A 149 7.54 -4.81 31.25
N ASN A 150 8.51 -4.21 31.92
CA ASN A 150 9.15 -2.98 31.44
C ASN A 150 10.38 -3.27 30.54
N PHE A 151 10.90 -2.25 29.85
CA PHE A 151 12.06 -2.40 28.97
C PHE A 151 13.34 -2.87 29.69
N THR A 152 13.53 -2.54 30.97
CA THR A 152 14.71 -2.98 31.74
C THR A 152 14.65 -4.49 32.02
N GLU A 153 13.49 -5.01 32.43
CA GLU A 153 13.25 -6.44 32.59
C GLU A 153 13.45 -7.20 31.27
N MET A 154 12.89 -6.71 30.17
CA MET A 154 13.11 -7.30 28.84
C MET A 154 14.58 -7.25 28.43
N SER A 155 15.29 -6.15 28.72
CA SER A 155 16.74 -6.02 28.48
C SER A 155 17.55 -7.03 29.28
N ASN A 156 17.13 -7.36 30.51
CA ASN A 156 17.79 -8.37 31.33
C ASN A 156 17.53 -9.79 30.81
N LEU A 157 16.31 -10.11 30.35
CA LEU A 157 16.02 -11.38 29.68
C LEU A 157 16.85 -11.55 28.39
N ALA A 158 16.95 -10.49 27.58
CA ALA A 158 17.70 -10.48 26.33
C ALA A 158 19.22 -10.68 26.52
N LYS A 159 19.76 -10.33 27.69
CA LYS A 159 21.17 -10.52 28.06
C LYS A 159 21.50 -11.90 28.65
N HIS A 160 20.55 -12.83 28.72
CA HIS A 160 20.84 -14.21 29.16
C HIS A 160 22.00 -14.80 28.35
N PRO A 161 22.95 -15.55 28.94
CA PRO A 161 24.13 -16.05 28.24
C PRO A 161 23.84 -16.78 26.92
N ASP A 162 22.77 -17.57 26.87
CA ASP A 162 22.35 -18.32 25.67
C ASP A 162 21.72 -17.46 24.57
N ILE A 163 21.27 -16.24 24.91
CA ILE A 163 20.60 -15.30 23.99
C ILE A 163 21.57 -14.23 23.50
N ASN A 164 22.37 -13.68 24.40
CA ASN A 164 23.45 -12.72 24.14
C ASN A 164 23.03 -11.49 23.29
N ILE A 165 21.82 -10.97 23.46
CA ILE A 165 21.37 -9.71 22.83
C ILE A 165 21.80 -8.54 23.72
N LEU A 166 23.06 -8.13 23.54
CA LEU A 166 23.66 -7.01 24.28
C LEU A 166 23.28 -5.64 23.68
N GLY A 167 23.03 -5.59 22.37
CA GLY A 167 22.74 -4.36 21.64
C GLY A 167 21.30 -3.87 21.81
N LYS A 168 21.13 -2.60 22.19
CA LYS A 168 19.80 -1.95 22.28
C LYS A 168 19.07 -1.94 20.92
N LYS A 169 19.80 -1.79 19.81
CA LYS A 169 19.23 -1.82 18.45
C LYS A 169 18.61 -3.19 18.12
N ASP A 170 19.33 -4.28 18.36
CA ASP A 170 18.85 -5.66 18.18
C ASP A 170 17.58 -5.95 19.00
N LEU A 171 17.55 -5.52 20.26
CA LEU A 171 16.37 -5.71 21.11
C LEU A 171 15.16 -4.91 20.61
N LEU A 172 15.37 -3.66 20.16
CA LEU A 172 14.30 -2.88 19.54
C LEU A 172 13.81 -3.50 18.23
N LEU A 173 14.69 -4.10 17.43
CA LEU A 173 14.32 -4.82 16.21
C LEU A 173 13.46 -6.05 16.53
N PHE A 174 13.85 -6.85 17.53
CA PHE A 174 13.04 -7.97 18.04
C PHE A 174 11.67 -7.51 18.54
N LEU A 175 11.61 -6.46 19.37
CA LEU A 175 10.35 -5.93 19.91
C LEU A 175 9.43 -5.38 18.82
N ARG A 176 9.98 -4.67 17.83
CA ARG A 176 9.23 -4.21 16.64
C ARG A 176 8.69 -5.38 15.83
N PHE A 177 9.49 -6.44 15.64
CA PHE A 177 9.05 -7.65 14.94
C PHE A 177 7.90 -8.34 15.69
N GLN A 178 8.07 -8.63 16.98
CA GLN A 178 7.05 -9.29 17.81
C GLN A 178 5.77 -8.44 17.94
N HIS A 179 5.88 -7.11 17.90
CA HIS A 179 4.74 -6.20 17.82
C HIS A 179 4.03 -6.27 16.46
N ASN A 180 4.78 -6.31 15.36
CA ASN A 180 4.24 -6.37 14.01
C ASN A 180 3.46 -7.65 13.72
N VAL A 181 3.87 -8.80 14.30
CA VAL A 181 3.15 -10.07 14.17
C VAL A 181 2.02 -10.23 15.20
N GLY A 182 1.85 -9.26 16.12
CA GLY A 182 0.79 -9.28 17.13
C GLY A 182 1.06 -10.18 18.34
N ASN A 183 2.25 -10.77 18.48
CA ASN A 183 2.60 -11.60 19.64
C ASN A 183 2.73 -10.81 20.95
N ILE A 184 3.15 -9.54 20.86
CA ILE A 184 3.22 -8.58 21.97
C ILE A 184 2.68 -7.22 21.51
N ILE A 185 2.47 -6.28 22.44
CA ILE A 185 2.23 -4.87 22.10
C ILE A 185 3.33 -4.01 22.73
N PHE A 186 4.01 -3.23 21.89
CA PHE A 186 5.14 -2.38 22.29
C PHE A 186 5.09 -1.03 21.57
N PHE A 187 5.13 0.05 22.35
CA PHE A 187 5.26 1.41 21.82
C PHE A 187 6.57 2.03 22.32
N GLU A 188 7.41 2.51 21.40
CA GLU A 188 8.74 3.04 21.76
C GLU A 188 8.71 4.30 22.63
N ASN A 189 7.59 5.02 22.65
CA ASN A 189 7.32 6.16 23.52
C ASN A 189 6.67 5.77 24.88
N ILE A 190 6.39 4.49 25.11
CA ILE A 190 5.78 3.95 26.34
C ILE A 190 6.61 2.73 26.82
N ARG A 191 7.92 2.93 26.98
CA ARG A 191 8.90 1.85 27.26
C ARG A 191 8.70 1.15 28.62
N ASP A 192 7.95 1.77 29.51
CA ASP A 192 7.64 1.23 30.84
C ASP A 192 6.59 0.11 30.78
N LEU A 193 5.92 -0.09 29.62
CA LEU A 193 4.89 -1.10 29.42
C LEU A 193 5.09 -1.84 28.07
N ILE A 194 5.75 -3.00 28.14
CA ILE A 194 5.76 -4.02 27.08
C ILE A 194 4.69 -5.05 27.44
N ILE A 195 3.61 -5.11 26.67
CA ILE A 195 2.47 -5.98 26.94
C ILE A 195 2.76 -7.34 26.29
N LEU A 196 2.98 -8.36 27.12
CA LEU A 196 3.30 -9.71 26.67
C LEU A 196 2.07 -10.47 26.15
N ARG A 197 0.86 -10.13 26.62
CA ARG A 197 -0.39 -10.74 26.19
C ARG A 197 -1.34 -9.69 25.58
N PRO A 198 -1.51 -9.60 24.25
CA PRO A 198 -2.44 -8.66 23.62
C PRO A 198 -3.87 -8.72 24.18
N GLN A 199 -4.35 -9.92 24.52
CA GLN A 199 -5.67 -10.12 25.12
C GLN A 199 -5.86 -9.35 26.44
N TRP A 200 -4.81 -9.19 27.25
CA TRP A 200 -4.88 -8.39 28.49
C TRP A 200 -5.21 -6.92 28.20
N LEU A 201 -4.69 -6.35 27.10
CA LEU A 201 -5.04 -5.00 26.68
C LEU A 201 -6.49 -4.93 26.15
N ALA A 202 -6.90 -5.93 25.36
CA ALA A 202 -8.28 -6.01 24.87
C ALA A 202 -9.29 -6.12 26.03
N ASP A 203 -8.97 -6.89 27.07
CA ASP A 203 -9.78 -6.98 28.29
C ASP A 203 -9.84 -5.66 29.06
N ALA A 204 -8.74 -4.89 29.12
CA ALA A 204 -8.74 -3.55 29.69
C ALA A 204 -9.69 -2.61 28.94
N PHE A 205 -9.66 -2.61 27.59
CA PHE A 205 -10.61 -1.81 26.79
C PHE A 205 -12.05 -2.30 26.94
N ARG A 206 -12.27 -3.62 27.07
CA ARG A 206 -13.58 -4.22 27.33
C ARG A 206 -14.21 -3.73 28.65
N CYS A 207 -13.41 -3.33 29.65
CA CYS A 207 -13.93 -2.70 30.86
C CYS A 207 -14.60 -1.33 30.62
N LEU A 208 -14.34 -0.67 29.48
CA LEU A 208 -14.89 0.64 29.12
C LEU A 208 -16.15 0.55 28.24
N VAL A 209 -16.23 -0.46 27.36
CA VAL A 209 -17.25 -0.52 26.29
C VAL A 209 -18.32 -1.62 26.46
N SER A 210 -18.20 -2.47 27.47
CA SER A 210 -19.10 -3.62 27.64
C SER A 210 -20.45 -3.22 28.26
N ASP A 211 -21.56 -3.66 27.65
CA ASP A 211 -22.93 -3.50 28.22
C ASP A 211 -23.08 -4.15 29.60
N ARG A 212 -22.18 -5.06 29.98
CA ARG A 212 -22.12 -5.62 31.34
C ARG A 212 -21.82 -4.56 32.41
N VAL A 213 -21.36 -3.37 32.03
CA VAL A 213 -21.14 -2.25 32.97
C VAL A 213 -22.46 -1.68 33.48
N ASP A 214 -23.54 -1.69 32.69
CA ASP A 214 -24.86 -1.22 33.15
C ASP A 214 -25.48 -2.12 34.25
N ASN A 215 -24.94 -3.33 34.46
CA ASN A 215 -25.27 -4.23 35.57
C ASN A 215 -24.34 -4.09 36.81
N ARG A 216 -23.41 -3.13 36.82
CA ARG A 216 -22.50 -2.90 37.95
C ARG A 216 -23.08 -1.86 38.92
N ARG A 217 -22.89 -2.08 40.22
CA ARG A 217 -23.09 -1.03 41.24
C ARG A 217 -21.91 -0.06 41.18
N LEU A 218 -22.01 0.96 40.34
CA LEU A 218 -21.03 2.04 40.27
C LEU A 218 -21.27 3.05 41.39
N HIS A 219 -20.19 3.59 41.95
CA HIS A 219 -20.17 4.72 42.86
C HIS A 219 -20.24 6.05 42.08
N HIS A 220 -19.62 6.13 40.91
CA HIS A 220 -19.62 7.31 40.04
C HIS A 220 -20.76 7.30 39.00
N LEU A 221 -22.02 7.20 39.46
CA LEU A 221 -23.21 7.15 38.59
C LEU A 221 -23.41 8.41 37.73
N GLU A 222 -23.03 9.58 38.23
CA GLU A 222 -23.10 10.85 37.48
C GLU A 222 -22.10 10.86 36.31
N ASP A 223 -20.84 10.47 36.56
CA ASP A 223 -19.83 10.29 35.52
C ASP A 223 -20.26 9.23 34.49
N TRP A 224 -20.87 8.12 34.93
CA TRP A 224 -21.40 7.08 34.03
C TRP A 224 -22.51 7.63 33.13
N THR A 225 -23.40 8.46 33.68
CA THR A 225 -24.47 9.11 32.93
C THR A 225 -23.90 10.09 31.90
N LEU A 226 -22.91 10.90 32.27
CA LEU A 226 -22.19 11.80 31.35
C LEU A 226 -21.43 11.02 30.25
N PHE A 227 -20.89 9.85 30.57
CA PHE A 227 -20.25 8.98 29.58
C PHE A 227 -21.27 8.46 28.56
N LYS A 228 -22.37 7.85 29.00
CA LYS A 228 -23.40 7.30 28.10
C LYS A 228 -24.14 8.37 27.29
N GLN A 229 -24.29 9.60 27.82
CA GLN A 229 -25.01 10.70 27.15
C GLN A 229 -24.13 11.62 26.29
N GLN A 230 -22.83 11.76 26.61
CA GLN A 230 -21.96 12.78 25.99
C GLN A 230 -20.58 12.24 25.56
N GLY A 231 -20.29 10.94 25.74
CA GLY A 231 -18.98 10.36 25.47
C GLY A 231 -17.87 10.85 26.40
N LYS A 232 -18.22 11.52 27.51
CA LYS A 232 -17.28 12.13 28.48
C LYS A 232 -16.91 11.14 29.56
N ILE A 233 -15.63 10.84 29.71
CA ILE A 233 -15.13 9.87 30.68
C ILE A 233 -14.10 10.49 31.62
N SER A 234 -14.34 10.36 32.93
CA SER A 234 -13.51 10.92 33.99
C SER A 234 -12.39 9.97 34.43
N GLU A 235 -11.35 10.50 35.07
CA GLU A 235 -10.29 9.66 35.65
C GLU A 235 -10.75 8.82 36.85
N SER A 236 -11.76 9.30 37.58
CA SER A 236 -12.49 8.58 38.63
C SER A 236 -13.21 7.36 38.08
N LEU A 237 -14.02 7.53 37.04
CA LEU A 237 -14.78 6.44 36.43
C LEU A 237 -13.85 5.39 35.80
N ILE A 238 -12.79 5.79 35.09
CA ILE A 238 -11.80 4.82 34.56
C ILE A 238 -11.11 4.05 35.69
N LYS A 239 -10.84 4.71 36.82
CA LYS A 239 -10.29 4.04 38.01
C LYS A 239 -11.25 2.96 38.51
N GLU A 240 -12.52 3.32 38.72
CA GLU A 240 -13.54 2.39 39.20
C GLU A 240 -13.77 1.22 38.23
N LEU A 241 -13.83 1.46 36.93
CA LEU A 241 -13.98 0.42 35.91
C LEU A 241 -12.80 -0.57 35.91
N PHE A 242 -11.58 -0.09 36.14
CA PHE A 242 -10.37 -0.92 36.28
C PHE A 242 -10.17 -1.50 37.71
N GLU A 243 -10.87 -1.02 38.72
CA GLU A 243 -10.85 -1.60 40.08
C GLU A 243 -11.99 -2.61 40.31
N SER A 244 -12.94 -2.70 39.38
CA SER A 244 -13.97 -3.73 39.35
C SER A 244 -13.41 -5.17 39.35
N LYS A 245 -14.24 -6.15 39.71
CA LYS A 245 -13.84 -7.58 39.81
C LYS A 245 -13.16 -8.13 38.54
N ASP A 246 -13.55 -7.64 37.36
CA ASP A 246 -12.99 -8.04 36.07
C ASP A 246 -11.68 -7.29 35.72
N GLY A 247 -11.41 -6.19 36.41
CA GLY A 247 -10.36 -5.21 36.07
C GLY A 247 -9.15 -5.16 37.00
N SER A 248 -9.22 -5.70 38.22
CA SER A 248 -8.23 -5.51 39.29
C SER A 248 -6.75 -5.67 38.86
N GLN A 249 -6.48 -6.56 37.90
CA GLN A 249 -5.18 -6.77 37.22
C GLN A 249 -4.60 -5.56 36.46
N PHE A 250 -5.37 -4.49 36.23
CA PHE A 250 -4.98 -3.29 35.48
C PHE A 250 -4.57 -2.12 36.39
N SER A 251 -5.00 -2.14 37.66
CA SER A 251 -4.83 -1.06 38.64
C SER A 251 -3.39 -0.51 38.71
N GLY A 252 -2.40 -1.40 38.79
CA GLY A 252 -0.97 -1.04 38.86
C GLY A 252 -0.35 -0.45 37.59
N GLN A 253 -1.06 -0.42 36.45
CA GLN A 253 -0.56 0.11 35.17
C GLN A 253 -1.41 1.24 34.59
N LYS A 254 -2.35 1.80 35.36
CA LYS A 254 -3.31 2.84 34.94
C LYS A 254 -2.65 3.98 34.13
N ASN A 255 -1.54 4.53 34.60
CA ASN A 255 -0.84 5.66 33.97
C ASN A 255 -0.24 5.31 32.60
N ASN A 256 0.17 4.06 32.38
CA ASN A 256 0.66 3.61 31.07
C ASN A 256 -0.49 3.21 30.15
N LEU A 257 -1.58 2.65 30.69
CA LEU A 257 -2.80 2.39 29.94
C LEU A 257 -3.43 3.69 29.39
N TYR A 258 -3.41 4.80 30.15
CA TYR A 258 -3.82 6.12 29.63
C TYR A 258 -3.04 6.51 28.37
N LYS A 259 -1.70 6.48 28.43
CA LYS A 259 -0.83 6.78 27.27
C LYS A 259 -1.13 5.86 26.08
N VAL A 260 -1.44 4.59 26.32
CA VAL A 260 -1.81 3.63 25.26
C VAL A 260 -3.18 3.97 24.65
N MET A 261 -4.19 4.27 25.47
CA MET A 261 -5.52 4.67 24.99
C MET A 261 -5.48 5.97 24.20
N GLU A 262 -4.69 6.96 24.63
CA GLU A 262 -4.45 8.20 23.89
C GLU A 262 -3.69 7.94 22.58
N LYS A 263 -2.68 7.06 22.58
CA LYS A 263 -1.88 6.70 21.39
C LYS A 263 -2.69 5.97 20.32
N LEU A 264 -3.74 5.25 20.72
CA LEU A 264 -4.67 4.52 19.86
C LEU A 264 -5.96 5.30 19.53
N ASP A 265 -6.04 6.58 19.94
CA ASP A 265 -7.22 7.45 19.74
C ASP A 265 -8.53 6.93 20.38
N ILE A 266 -8.43 6.02 21.35
CA ILE A 266 -9.57 5.49 22.12
C ILE A 266 -10.14 6.59 23.03
N ILE A 267 -9.24 7.38 23.65
CA ILE A 267 -9.60 8.57 24.40
C ILE A 267 -8.79 9.76 23.91
N VAL A 268 -9.34 10.96 24.06
CA VAL A 268 -8.67 12.23 23.78
C VAL A 268 -8.96 13.23 24.88
N LYS A 269 -7.91 13.91 25.37
CA LYS A 269 -8.06 14.97 26.37
C LYS A 269 -8.41 16.29 25.69
N ILE A 270 -9.42 16.98 26.21
CA ILE A 270 -9.67 18.39 25.86
C ILE A 270 -8.80 19.26 26.76
N GLU A 271 -8.17 20.30 26.22
CA GLU A 271 -7.38 21.25 27.01
C GLU A 271 -8.22 21.88 28.13
N ASN A 272 -7.64 21.99 29.33
CA ASN A 272 -8.29 22.53 30.53
C ASN A 272 -9.56 21.76 31.00
N SER A 273 -9.75 20.52 30.53
CA SER A 273 -10.83 19.62 30.95
C SER A 273 -10.38 18.63 32.02
N SER A 274 -11.29 18.30 32.96
CA SER A 274 -11.15 17.19 33.91
C SER A 274 -11.56 15.82 33.36
N TYR A 275 -12.14 15.79 32.15
CA TYR A 275 -12.61 14.59 31.47
C TYR A 275 -11.94 14.42 30.10
N TYR A 276 -11.82 13.16 29.67
CA TYR A 276 -11.48 12.78 28.30
C TYR A 276 -12.78 12.60 27.50
N ILE A 277 -12.69 12.69 26.18
CA ILE A 277 -13.72 12.25 25.25
C ILE A 277 -13.32 10.88 24.70
N MET A 278 -14.29 9.97 24.59
CA MET A 278 -14.15 8.70 23.89
C MET A 278 -14.97 8.77 22.58
N PRO A 279 -14.34 8.94 21.40
CA PRO A 279 -15.07 9.20 20.15
C PRO A 279 -16.10 8.12 19.78
N SER A 280 -15.78 6.85 20.03
CA SER A 280 -16.71 5.73 19.78
C SER A 280 -17.93 5.70 20.70
N ALA A 281 -17.91 6.46 21.81
CA ALA A 281 -18.99 6.57 22.79
C ALA A 281 -19.73 7.93 22.72
N MET A 282 -19.45 8.76 21.72
CA MET A 282 -20.19 10.00 21.49
C MET A 282 -21.69 9.71 21.22
N PRO A 283 -22.60 10.60 21.66
CA PRO A 283 -24.02 10.47 21.34
C PRO A 283 -24.26 10.56 19.84
N SER A 284 -25.32 9.91 19.37
CA SER A 284 -25.72 9.96 17.95
C SER A 284 -26.74 11.08 17.72
N SER A 285 -26.64 11.78 16.59
CA SER A 285 -27.58 12.85 16.19
C SER A 285 -27.71 12.87 14.67
N THR A 286 -28.88 13.24 14.15
CA THR A 286 -29.05 13.50 12.70
C THR A 286 -28.36 14.81 12.30
N PHE A 287 -27.97 14.90 11.03
CA PHE A 287 -27.39 16.10 10.43
C PHE A 287 -28.29 17.33 10.56
N ASP A 288 -29.57 17.24 10.19
CA ASP A 288 -30.50 18.37 10.20
C ASP A 288 -30.63 18.97 11.62
N VAL A 289 -30.73 18.14 12.67
CA VAL A 289 -30.78 18.58 14.08
C VAL A 289 -29.51 19.32 14.52
N VAL A 290 -28.33 18.89 14.06
CA VAL A 290 -27.07 19.62 14.35
C VAL A 290 -27.08 20.98 13.63
N CYS A 291 -27.48 21.00 12.36
CA CYS A 291 -27.56 22.23 11.59
C CYS A 291 -28.62 23.21 12.12
N GLU A 292 -29.75 22.72 12.63
CA GLU A 292 -30.79 23.51 13.29
C GLU A 292 -30.28 24.15 14.59
N LYS A 293 -29.62 23.38 15.47
CA LYS A 293 -29.02 23.90 16.72
C LYS A 293 -28.02 25.04 16.51
N PHE A 294 -27.34 25.08 15.36
CA PHE A 294 -26.42 26.14 15.00
C PHE A 294 -27.04 27.21 14.06
N GLY A 295 -28.31 27.08 13.69
CA GLY A 295 -28.97 28.00 12.75
C GLY A 295 -28.43 27.95 11.32
N ILE A 296 -27.71 26.90 10.93
CA ILE A 296 -27.03 26.79 9.62
C ILE A 296 -28.03 26.77 8.44
N LEU A 297 -29.26 26.33 8.68
CA LEU A 297 -30.34 26.28 7.68
C LEU A 297 -31.32 27.47 7.77
N THR A 298 -31.24 28.29 8.83
CA THR A 298 -32.26 29.29 9.17
C THR A 298 -31.72 30.72 9.35
N GLN A 299 -30.43 30.87 9.64
CA GLN A 299 -29.73 32.14 9.71
C GLN A 299 -28.98 32.41 8.40
N ASN A 300 -28.76 33.69 8.08
CA ASN A 300 -27.99 34.13 6.92
C ASN A 300 -26.46 33.97 7.15
N CYS A 301 -26.03 32.73 7.40
CA CYS A 301 -24.62 32.37 7.54
C CYS A 301 -23.98 32.17 6.16
N LYS A 302 -22.69 32.51 6.03
CA LYS A 302 -21.93 32.22 4.80
C LYS A 302 -21.30 30.83 4.91
N ARG A 303 -21.53 30.01 3.90
CA ARG A 303 -21.02 28.63 3.81
C ARG A 303 -20.08 28.47 2.63
N THR A 304 -19.01 27.70 2.80
CA THR A 304 -18.21 27.23 1.67
C THR A 304 -18.94 26.11 0.93
N SER A 305 -18.48 25.78 -0.27
CA SER A 305 -18.71 24.45 -0.85
C SER A 305 -18.26 23.35 0.12
N TRP A 306 -18.84 22.15 -0.01
CA TRP A 306 -18.34 20.97 0.69
C TRP A 306 -17.11 20.43 0.00
N LEU A 307 -16.10 20.10 0.79
CA LEU A 307 -14.98 19.24 0.43
C LEU A 307 -15.35 17.80 0.82
N CYS A 308 -15.46 16.90 -0.15
CA CYS A 308 -15.90 15.51 0.07
C CYS A 308 -14.81 14.51 -0.33
N PHE A 309 -14.38 13.69 0.61
CA PHE A 309 -13.52 12.53 0.34
C PHE A 309 -14.42 11.30 0.22
N LYS A 310 -14.63 10.82 -1.01
CA LYS A 310 -15.45 9.62 -1.28
C LYS A 310 -14.56 8.39 -1.35
N PHE A 311 -14.77 7.44 -0.45
CA PHE A 311 -13.99 6.21 -0.31
C PHE A 311 -14.61 5.06 -1.10
N GLU A 312 -13.80 4.09 -1.52
CA GLU A 312 -14.31 2.78 -1.99
C GLU A 312 -14.83 1.93 -0.82
N PHE A 313 -14.15 2.02 0.33
CA PHE A 313 -14.60 1.53 1.62
C PHE A 313 -14.10 2.47 2.73
N LEU A 314 -14.99 2.81 3.66
CA LEU A 314 -14.70 3.68 4.81
C LEU A 314 -14.76 2.84 6.09
N PRO A 315 -13.62 2.47 6.71
CA PRO A 315 -13.61 1.68 7.93
C PRO A 315 -14.36 2.39 9.08
N PRO A 316 -15.22 1.69 9.86
CA PRO A 316 -16.06 2.34 10.87
C PRO A 316 -15.33 3.12 11.97
N SER A 317 -14.07 2.74 12.26
CA SER A 317 -13.22 3.45 13.22
C SER A 317 -12.54 4.70 12.63
N PHE A 318 -12.49 4.86 11.31
CA PHE A 318 -11.70 5.90 10.66
C PHE A 318 -12.15 7.31 11.08
N PHE A 319 -13.45 7.54 11.18
CA PHE A 319 -13.99 8.81 11.68
C PHE A 319 -13.64 9.08 13.14
N ASN A 320 -13.51 8.06 14.00
CA ASN A 320 -13.10 8.24 15.40
C ASN A 320 -11.68 8.82 15.49
N HIS A 321 -10.76 8.38 14.62
CA HIS A 321 -9.41 8.94 14.52
C HIS A 321 -9.42 10.40 14.04
N ILE A 322 -10.32 10.74 13.11
CA ILE A 322 -10.52 12.13 12.65
C ILE A 322 -11.07 13.00 13.78
N SER A 323 -12.14 12.58 14.46
CA SER A 323 -12.68 13.28 15.62
C SER A 323 -11.62 13.47 16.70
N ALA A 324 -10.85 12.43 17.04
CA ALA A 324 -9.76 12.53 18.01
C ALA A 324 -8.68 13.52 17.59
N TRP A 325 -8.31 13.57 16.31
CA TRP A 325 -7.35 14.56 15.81
C TRP A 325 -7.91 15.98 15.87
N PHE A 326 -9.15 16.21 15.43
CA PHE A 326 -9.76 17.55 15.48
C PHE A 326 -9.91 18.04 16.94
N ILE A 327 -10.29 17.17 17.88
CA ILE A 327 -10.39 17.53 19.31
C ILE A 327 -9.04 17.93 19.91
N ARG A 328 -7.91 17.40 19.41
CA ARG A 328 -6.56 17.82 19.85
C ARG A 328 -6.10 19.15 19.26
N ASN A 329 -6.61 19.54 18.09
CA ASN A 329 -6.10 20.70 17.33
C ASN A 329 -7.06 21.90 17.34
N TYR A 330 -8.35 21.67 17.60
CA TYR A 330 -9.43 22.66 17.52
C TYR A 330 -10.38 22.54 18.70
N ASN A 331 -10.94 23.68 19.14
CA ASN A 331 -11.91 23.70 20.23
C ASN A 331 -13.27 23.19 19.74
N PRO A 332 -13.89 22.17 20.38
CA PRO A 332 -15.25 21.76 20.06
C PRO A 332 -16.24 22.91 20.29
N SER A 333 -17.05 23.22 19.28
CA SER A 333 -18.04 24.29 19.36
C SER A 333 -19.10 23.98 20.43
N LYS A 334 -19.49 24.99 21.20
CA LYS A 334 -20.53 24.86 22.23
C LYS A 334 -21.94 24.91 21.62
N VAL A 335 -22.85 24.14 22.19
CA VAL A 335 -24.29 24.13 21.87
C VAL A 335 -25.11 24.11 23.16
N GLU A 336 -26.40 24.44 23.08
CA GLU A 336 -27.31 24.20 24.18
C GLU A 336 -27.28 22.71 24.59
N GLY A 337 -27.04 22.46 25.88
CA GLY A 337 -26.85 21.11 26.43
C GLY A 337 -25.43 20.53 26.35
N GLY A 338 -24.43 21.18 25.73
CA GLY A 338 -23.04 20.71 25.80
C GLY A 338 -22.08 21.19 24.69
N ILE A 339 -21.36 20.22 24.11
CA ILE A 339 -20.40 20.42 23.01
C ILE A 339 -20.89 19.66 21.78
N ALA A 340 -20.65 20.19 20.59
CA ALA A 340 -21.10 19.63 19.32
C ALA A 340 -20.20 18.49 18.82
N LEU A 341 -20.09 17.45 19.64
CA LEU A 341 -19.39 16.21 19.31
C LEU A 341 -20.43 15.07 19.30
N TYR A 342 -20.76 14.61 18.11
CA TYR A 342 -21.68 13.51 17.87
C TYR A 342 -21.00 12.44 17.01
N ARG A 343 -21.46 11.20 17.13
CA ARG A 343 -21.03 10.12 16.27
C ARG A 343 -21.29 10.48 14.80
N GLY A 344 -20.24 10.53 13.99
CA GLY A 344 -20.30 10.88 12.57
C GLY A 344 -20.51 12.38 12.26
N ILE A 345 -20.63 13.26 13.26
CA ILE A 345 -20.84 14.70 13.07
C ILE A 345 -20.19 15.50 14.20
N CYS A 346 -19.21 16.35 13.88
CA CYS A 346 -18.51 17.20 14.84
C CYS A 346 -18.41 18.65 14.33
N MET A 347 -18.49 19.62 15.24
CA MET A 347 -18.32 21.05 14.94
C MET A 347 -17.19 21.62 15.79
N PHE A 348 -16.28 22.36 15.16
CA PHE A 348 -15.14 22.98 15.84
C PHE A 348 -14.99 24.46 15.48
N ASP A 349 -14.53 25.27 16.43
CA ASP A 349 -14.23 26.69 16.23
C ASP A 349 -12.81 26.82 15.62
N ILE A 350 -12.72 27.42 14.42
CA ILE A 350 -11.42 27.57 13.71
C ILE A 350 -10.81 28.96 13.87
N ASP A 351 -11.57 29.93 14.38
CA ASP A 351 -11.10 31.27 14.67
C ASP A 351 -11.22 31.62 16.16
N ARG A 352 -10.48 32.64 16.61
CA ARG A 352 -10.48 33.05 18.03
C ARG A 352 -11.81 33.67 18.48
N SER A 353 -12.66 34.13 17.55
CA SER A 353 -13.94 34.75 17.91
C SER A 353 -15.06 33.72 18.11
N GLY A 354 -14.88 32.49 17.62
CA GLY A 354 -15.94 31.49 17.53
C GLY A 354 -16.96 31.78 16.41
N GLY A 355 -16.79 32.88 15.67
CA GLY A 355 -17.65 33.29 14.56
C GLY A 355 -17.43 32.48 13.27
N THR A 356 -16.34 31.72 13.15
CA THR A 356 -16.11 30.78 12.04
C THR A 356 -15.85 29.37 12.55
N LYS A 357 -16.57 28.40 12.00
CA LYS A 357 -16.60 27.01 12.43
C LYS A 357 -16.33 26.06 11.26
N ILE A 358 -15.78 24.89 11.55
CA ILE A 358 -15.75 23.75 10.63
C ILE A 358 -16.73 22.67 11.08
N LEU A 359 -17.59 22.26 10.15
CA LEU A 359 -18.45 21.10 10.23
C LEU A 359 -17.72 19.91 9.58
N VAL A 360 -17.46 18.88 10.39
CA VAL A 360 -16.87 17.60 9.97
C VAL A 360 -17.97 16.53 10.07
N THR A 361 -18.30 15.86 8.97
CA THR A 361 -19.41 14.89 8.94
C THR A 361 -19.09 13.70 8.04
N MET A 362 -19.79 12.58 8.24
CA MET A 362 -19.67 11.39 7.39
C MET A 362 -21.02 10.81 6.98
N SER A 363 -21.05 10.19 5.80
CA SER A 363 -22.06 9.21 5.38
C SER A 363 -21.45 7.80 5.35
N THR A 364 -22.10 6.86 4.66
CA THR A 364 -21.65 5.47 4.51
C THR A 364 -20.30 5.33 3.82
N ASP A 365 -20.02 6.15 2.81
CA ASP A 365 -18.81 6.07 1.96
C ASP A 365 -18.01 7.39 1.88
N THR A 366 -18.52 8.49 2.45
CA THR A 366 -17.96 9.84 2.22
C THR A 366 -17.74 10.58 3.53
N ILE A 367 -16.55 11.17 3.70
CA ILE A 367 -16.27 12.15 4.75
C ILE A 367 -16.30 13.54 4.13
N ALA A 368 -17.08 14.44 4.70
CA ALA A 368 -17.31 15.78 4.17
C ALA A 368 -16.98 16.88 5.18
N PHE A 369 -16.47 18.00 4.67
CA PHE A 369 -16.06 19.17 5.42
C PHE A 369 -16.71 20.43 4.83
N GLN A 370 -17.22 21.32 5.68
CA GLN A 370 -17.71 22.64 5.29
C GLN A 370 -17.32 23.67 6.35
N ILE A 371 -16.84 24.84 5.90
CA ILE A 371 -16.61 25.99 6.77
C ILE A 371 -17.86 26.88 6.75
N VAL A 372 -18.29 27.31 7.93
CA VAL A 372 -19.46 28.17 8.15
C VAL A 372 -19.05 29.39 8.96
N THR A 373 -19.39 30.58 8.47
CA THR A 373 -19.14 31.86 9.15
C THR A 373 -20.46 32.56 9.50
N PHE A 374 -20.55 32.98 10.76
CA PHE A 374 -21.67 33.70 11.37
C PHE A 374 -21.38 35.19 11.60
N SER A 375 -20.15 35.65 11.31
CA SER A 375 -19.75 37.05 11.47
C SER A 375 -19.93 37.88 10.19
N GLU A 376 -20.31 39.14 10.36
CA GLU A 376 -20.41 40.10 9.25
C GLU A 376 -19.04 40.61 8.76
N HIS A 377 -17.98 40.48 9.56
CA HIS A 377 -16.64 40.95 9.17
C HIS A 377 -15.92 39.94 8.27
N HIS A 378 -15.78 40.31 6.99
CA HIS A 378 -15.32 39.43 5.92
C HIS A 378 -13.79 39.22 5.90
N ALA A 379 -13.31 38.19 6.59
CA ALA A 379 -12.06 37.53 6.19
C ALA A 379 -12.35 36.53 5.05
N GLY A 380 -11.49 36.46 4.04
CA GLY A 380 -11.68 35.56 2.91
C GLY A 380 -11.48 34.08 3.28
N PHE A 381 -12.40 33.21 2.89
CA PHE A 381 -12.38 31.77 3.23
C PHE A 381 -11.12 31.01 2.75
N GLY A 382 -10.47 31.46 1.67
CA GLY A 382 -9.48 30.67 0.93
C GLY A 382 -8.30 30.16 1.77
N SER A 383 -7.68 31.01 2.59
CA SER A 383 -6.52 30.60 3.40
C SER A 383 -6.87 29.57 4.47
N ALA A 384 -8.10 29.61 5.01
CA ALA A 384 -8.58 28.60 5.97
C ALA A 384 -8.91 27.27 5.26
N CYS A 385 -9.59 27.33 4.12
CA CYS A 385 -9.99 26.16 3.33
C CYS A 385 -8.77 25.35 2.86
N SER A 386 -7.81 25.99 2.18
CA SER A 386 -6.60 25.32 1.69
C SER A 386 -5.76 24.75 2.84
N LYS A 387 -5.68 25.46 3.97
CA LYS A 387 -5.00 24.96 5.18
C LYS A 387 -5.66 23.67 5.70
N ILE A 388 -6.98 23.67 5.87
CA ILE A 388 -7.74 22.51 6.34
C ILE A 388 -7.60 21.33 5.38
N TYR A 389 -7.64 21.58 4.06
CA TYR A 389 -7.42 20.54 3.06
C TYR A 389 -6.03 19.87 3.21
N ILE A 390 -4.97 20.66 3.41
CA ILE A 390 -3.61 20.15 3.64
C ILE A 390 -3.53 19.35 4.95
N GLU A 391 -4.08 19.88 6.05
CA GLU A 391 -4.08 19.21 7.36
C GLU A 391 -4.83 17.88 7.33
N VAL A 392 -6.03 17.83 6.73
CA VAL A 392 -6.84 16.61 6.58
C VAL A 392 -6.15 15.60 5.66
N SER A 393 -5.52 16.06 4.57
CA SER A 393 -4.77 15.18 3.67
C SER A 393 -3.57 14.52 4.39
N SER A 394 -2.82 15.30 5.17
CA SER A 394 -1.72 14.78 6.01
C SER A 394 -2.24 13.80 7.07
N LEU A 395 -3.36 14.12 7.73
CA LEU A 395 -4.01 13.25 8.71
C LEU A 395 -4.40 11.89 8.10
N PHE A 396 -4.92 11.88 6.88
CA PHE A 396 -5.34 10.62 6.24
C PHE A 396 -4.13 9.73 5.94
N GLU A 397 -3.00 10.28 5.49
CA GLU A 397 -1.76 9.52 5.33
C GLU A 397 -1.17 9.05 6.68
N ASP A 398 -1.22 9.89 7.72
CA ASP A 398 -0.81 9.51 9.08
C ASP A 398 -1.62 8.33 9.62
N ILE A 399 -2.94 8.30 9.42
CA ILE A 399 -3.81 7.20 9.86
C ILE A 399 -3.51 5.94 9.04
N LYS A 400 -3.39 6.05 7.71
CA LYS A 400 -3.01 4.93 6.81
C LYS A 400 -1.70 4.29 7.27
N GLN A 401 -0.66 5.08 7.54
CA GLN A 401 0.64 4.59 7.99
C GLN A 401 0.59 3.98 9.39
N ARG A 402 -0.08 4.66 10.35
CA ARG A 402 -0.16 4.24 11.76
C ARG A 402 -0.84 2.89 11.94
N TYR A 403 -1.93 2.66 11.22
CA TYR A 403 -2.75 1.44 11.34
C TYR A 403 -2.54 0.44 10.19
N ARG A 404 -1.62 0.74 9.26
CA ARG A 404 -1.35 -0.05 8.04
C ARG A 404 -2.63 -0.38 7.26
N VAL A 405 -3.44 0.65 7.02
CA VAL A 405 -4.69 0.54 6.26
C VAL A 405 -4.48 1.09 4.87
N ILE A 406 -4.65 0.25 3.85
CA ILE A 406 -4.75 0.64 2.45
C ILE A 406 -6.20 1.04 2.17
N MET A 407 -6.40 2.31 1.82
CA MET A 407 -7.69 2.83 1.39
C MET A 407 -7.54 3.82 0.24
N SER A 408 -8.50 3.74 -0.66
CA SER A 408 -8.69 4.55 -1.87
C SER A 408 -9.83 5.53 -1.62
N PHE A 409 -9.60 6.79 -1.96
CA PHE A 409 -10.64 7.81 -2.01
C PHE A 409 -10.44 8.72 -3.21
N LYS A 410 -11.54 9.31 -3.69
CA LYS A 410 -11.57 10.31 -4.76
C LYS A 410 -12.11 11.62 -4.22
N LEU A 411 -11.48 12.72 -4.63
CA LEU A 411 -11.90 14.06 -4.25
C LEU A 411 -13.18 14.45 -5.01
N HIS A 412 -14.19 14.87 -4.26
CA HIS A 412 -15.47 15.35 -4.75
C HIS A 412 -15.83 16.67 -4.04
N PHE A 413 -16.76 17.41 -4.61
CA PHE A 413 -17.30 18.62 -4.00
C PHE A 413 -18.82 18.71 -4.13
N LYS A 414 -19.45 19.52 -3.27
CA LYS A 414 -20.86 19.92 -3.37
C LYS A 414 -20.96 21.45 -3.23
N CYS A 415 -21.98 22.05 -3.85
CA CYS A 415 -22.34 23.45 -3.61
C CYS A 415 -22.66 23.71 -2.12
N SER A 416 -22.58 24.98 -1.70
CA SER A 416 -22.77 25.44 -0.31
C SER A 416 -24.09 25.00 0.33
N ASP A 417 -25.15 24.96 -0.47
CA ASP A 417 -26.54 24.83 0.01
C ASP A 417 -27.13 23.44 -0.23
N GLY A 418 -26.36 22.54 -0.84
CA GLY A 418 -26.74 21.15 -1.06
C GLY A 418 -26.27 20.22 0.07
N TYR A 419 -26.90 19.04 0.16
CA TYR A 419 -26.45 17.98 1.06
C TYR A 419 -25.28 17.21 0.47
N TYR A 420 -24.26 16.95 1.27
CA TYR A 420 -22.98 16.32 0.85
C TYR A 420 -23.08 14.84 0.45
N PHE A 421 -24.21 14.18 0.69
CA PHE A 421 -24.43 12.75 0.40
C PHE A 421 -25.27 12.49 -0.86
N GLN A 422 -25.56 13.53 -1.66
CA GLN A 422 -26.35 13.46 -2.90
C GLN A 422 -25.78 14.43 -3.93
N ASP A 423 -25.82 14.07 -5.22
CA ASP A 423 -25.28 14.84 -6.38
C ASP A 423 -23.96 15.58 -6.07
N ILE A 424 -22.94 14.85 -5.62
CA ILE A 424 -21.58 15.37 -5.45
C ILE A 424 -20.78 15.19 -6.74
N PHE A 425 -19.92 16.16 -7.04
CA PHE A 425 -19.21 16.27 -8.30
C PHE A 425 -17.73 15.90 -8.13
N GLU A 426 -17.24 14.99 -8.96
CA GLU A 426 -15.84 14.53 -8.96
C GLU A 426 -14.88 15.64 -9.39
N TYR A 427 -13.79 15.84 -8.65
CA TYR A 427 -12.87 16.97 -8.89
C TYR A 427 -12.29 17.00 -10.30
N GLU A 428 -11.91 15.83 -10.85
CA GLU A 428 -11.38 15.70 -12.21
C GLU A 428 -12.37 16.12 -13.30
N LYS A 429 -13.68 16.13 -13.01
CA LYS A 429 -14.72 16.63 -13.92
C LYS A 429 -14.95 18.13 -13.74
N LEU A 430 -14.91 18.62 -12.49
CA LEU A 430 -15.01 20.04 -12.15
C LEU A 430 -13.89 20.90 -12.78
N THR A 431 -12.72 20.34 -13.05
CA THR A 431 -11.62 21.06 -13.72
C THR A 431 -11.77 21.15 -15.24
N VAL A 432 -12.65 20.33 -15.85
CA VAL A 432 -12.88 20.26 -17.30
C VAL A 432 -14.18 20.94 -17.71
N GLU A 433 -15.27 20.63 -17.01
CA GLU A 433 -16.60 21.20 -17.27
C GLU A 433 -16.76 22.54 -16.54
N LYS A 434 -17.33 23.55 -17.19
CA LYS A 434 -17.38 24.92 -16.66
C LYS A 434 -18.52 25.18 -15.67
N GLU A 435 -19.62 24.44 -15.77
CA GLU A 435 -20.81 24.63 -14.95
C GLU A 435 -21.48 23.28 -14.65
N PHE A 436 -22.05 23.13 -13.45
CA PHE A 436 -22.81 21.96 -13.02
C PHE A 436 -24.19 22.34 -12.47
N PHE A 437 -25.19 21.52 -12.76
CA PHE A 437 -26.54 21.67 -12.21
C PHE A 437 -26.68 20.93 -10.88
N CYS A 438 -27.03 21.63 -9.81
CA CYS A 438 -27.43 21.00 -8.55
C CYS A 438 -28.94 20.73 -8.55
N ILE A 439 -29.33 19.44 -8.54
CA ILE A 439 -30.73 19.01 -8.63
C ILE A 439 -31.53 19.46 -7.39
N GLN A 440 -30.94 19.33 -6.19
CA GLN A 440 -31.61 19.58 -4.90
C GLN A 440 -32.23 20.97 -4.77
N HIS A 441 -31.55 22.01 -5.25
CA HIS A 441 -32.02 23.39 -5.21
C HIS A 441 -32.11 24.03 -6.62
N LYS A 442 -32.08 23.19 -7.66
CA LYS A 442 -32.36 23.50 -9.07
C LYS A 442 -31.58 24.70 -9.63
N GLN A 443 -30.28 24.75 -9.38
CA GLN A 443 -29.42 25.88 -9.73
C GLN A 443 -28.15 25.44 -10.48
N MET A 444 -27.77 26.21 -11.50
CA MET A 444 -26.46 26.11 -12.15
C MET A 444 -25.40 26.80 -11.29
N HIS A 445 -24.27 26.14 -11.08
CA HIS A 445 -23.08 26.66 -10.41
C HIS A 445 -21.91 26.64 -11.38
N ARG A 446 -21.01 27.61 -11.29
CA ARG A 446 -19.71 27.52 -11.98
C ARG A 446 -18.78 26.59 -11.22
N SER A 447 -18.08 25.70 -11.92
CA SER A 447 -17.20 24.69 -11.30
C SER A 447 -16.04 25.31 -10.52
N ASP A 448 -15.46 26.39 -11.04
CA ASP A 448 -14.34 27.10 -10.40
C ASP A 448 -14.72 27.65 -9.02
N GLN A 449 -15.94 28.17 -8.87
CA GLN A 449 -16.44 28.65 -7.58
C GLN A 449 -16.66 27.54 -6.55
N ILE A 450 -16.83 26.28 -6.99
CA ILE A 450 -17.01 25.14 -6.11
C ILE A 450 -15.67 24.68 -5.52
N PHE A 451 -14.64 24.43 -6.34
CA PHE A 451 -13.38 23.85 -5.83
C PHE A 451 -12.31 24.89 -5.45
N SER A 452 -12.28 26.07 -6.08
CA SER A 452 -11.20 27.05 -5.84
C SER A 452 -11.04 27.52 -4.39
N PRO A 453 -12.09 27.61 -3.52
CA PRO A 453 -11.87 27.95 -2.12
C PRO A 453 -10.88 27.00 -1.43
N TRP A 454 -10.94 25.71 -1.76
CA TRP A 454 -10.16 24.64 -1.12
C TRP A 454 -8.82 24.33 -1.81
N MET A 455 -8.69 24.67 -3.10
CA MET A 455 -7.54 24.29 -3.93
C MET A 455 -6.60 25.47 -4.27
N ASN A 456 -6.88 26.67 -3.78
CA ASN A 456 -6.05 27.86 -4.07
C ASN A 456 -4.77 27.89 -3.22
N ASN A 457 -3.61 27.92 -3.90
CA ASN A 457 -2.28 27.95 -3.28
C ASN A 457 -1.84 29.34 -2.76
N GLU A 458 -2.72 30.35 -2.69
CA GLU A 458 -2.41 31.63 -2.06
C GLU A 458 -2.39 31.53 -0.52
N VAL A 459 -1.33 30.91 0.01
CA VAL A 459 -0.97 31.02 1.43
C VAL A 459 -0.41 32.41 1.68
N LYS A 460 -1.28 33.41 1.82
CA LYS A 460 -0.93 34.68 2.44
C LYS A 460 -0.73 34.42 3.94
N GLU A 461 0.45 34.76 4.44
CA GLU A 461 0.87 34.50 5.81
C GLU A 461 -0.18 35.01 6.82
N ILE A 462 -0.73 34.10 7.61
CA ILE A 462 -1.46 34.42 8.83
C ILE A 462 -0.40 34.55 9.93
N PRO A 463 -0.38 35.64 10.72
CA PRO A 463 0.79 35.99 11.52
C PRO A 463 1.22 34.89 12.50
N ASP A 464 2.55 34.73 12.56
CA ASP A 464 3.27 33.69 13.28
C ASP A 464 2.85 33.58 14.76
N ARG A 465 2.75 32.34 15.26
CA ARG A 465 2.56 32.03 16.69
C ARG A 465 3.89 31.63 17.33
N THR A 466 4.88 32.52 17.30
CA THR A 466 6.04 32.42 18.19
C THR A 466 5.95 33.39 19.37
N LYS A 467 5.89 32.81 20.58
CA LYS A 467 6.15 33.41 21.91
C LYS A 467 5.20 34.49 22.44
N ILE A 468 4.31 34.09 23.36
CA ILE A 468 3.98 34.89 24.56
C ILE A 468 3.99 33.97 25.79
N ASN A 469 5.17 33.85 26.42
CA ASN A 469 5.40 34.02 27.87
C ASN A 469 6.80 33.49 28.26
N THR A 470 7.76 34.40 28.43
CA THR A 470 9.05 34.10 29.08
C THR A 470 9.46 35.23 30.02
N THR A 471 9.39 34.93 31.32
CA THR A 471 9.92 35.62 32.52
C THR A 471 9.61 34.70 33.72
N GLN A 472 10.48 34.32 34.65
CA GLN A 472 11.95 34.40 34.83
C GLN A 472 12.33 33.21 35.76
N ASP A 473 13.56 32.68 35.85
CA ASP A 473 14.76 32.71 34.99
C ASP A 473 15.70 31.61 35.51
N ASP A 474 16.37 30.82 34.65
CA ASP A 474 17.75 30.35 34.92
C ASP A 474 18.46 29.63 33.74
N LYS A 475 19.49 30.32 33.23
CA LYS A 475 20.84 29.87 32.87
C LYS A 475 21.11 28.54 32.12
N ASN A 476 21.80 28.74 31.00
CA ASN A 476 22.96 27.99 30.48
C ASN A 476 22.77 26.79 29.53
N PRO A 477 23.78 26.50 28.68
CA PRO A 477 23.49 26.36 27.24
C PRO A 477 23.93 25.03 26.62
N GLY A 478 23.38 24.74 25.43
CA GLY A 478 23.81 23.64 24.58
C GLY A 478 23.17 23.73 23.19
N LYS A 479 23.75 24.55 22.30
CA LYS A 479 23.44 24.47 20.86
C LYS A 479 24.06 23.20 20.31
N ASN A 480 23.28 22.37 19.64
CA ASN A 480 23.77 21.40 18.67
C ASN A 480 23.06 21.64 17.33
N GLU A 481 23.87 21.70 16.27
CA GLU A 481 23.43 21.79 14.88
C GLU A 481 22.86 20.43 14.39
N PRO A 482 22.06 20.40 13.31
CA PRO A 482 21.60 19.14 12.73
C PRO A 482 22.77 18.35 12.14
N ILE A 483 23.10 17.22 12.76
CA ILE A 483 24.09 16.26 12.26
C ILE A 483 23.52 15.60 10.99
N LYS A 484 24.29 15.65 9.89
CA LYS A 484 23.99 14.90 8.67
C LYS A 484 24.12 13.41 8.93
N GLU A 485 23.16 12.61 8.47
CA GLU A 485 23.25 11.15 8.53
C GLU A 485 24.26 10.63 7.50
N GLU A 486 25.50 10.42 7.92
CA GLU A 486 26.46 9.60 7.17
C GLU A 486 26.16 8.12 7.41
N ILE A 487 25.79 7.42 6.34
CA ILE A 487 25.60 5.97 6.34
C ILE A 487 26.98 5.32 6.15
N PHE A 488 27.54 4.76 7.23
CA PHE A 488 28.67 3.84 7.14
C PHE A 488 28.24 2.40 7.45
N THR A 489 28.57 1.51 6.51
CA THR A 489 28.38 0.07 6.59
C THR A 489 29.35 -0.58 7.59
N GLN A 490 28.91 -1.67 8.24
CA GLN A 490 29.80 -2.56 8.98
C GLN A 490 29.97 -3.88 8.21
N ASP A 491 31.23 -4.24 7.93
CA ASP A 491 31.61 -5.54 7.37
C ASP A 491 31.51 -6.66 8.41
N GLN A 492 31.26 -7.90 7.94
CA GLN A 492 32.10 -9.05 8.30
C GLN A 492 31.84 -10.32 7.45
N ALA A 493 32.92 -11.10 7.26
CA ALA A 493 32.99 -12.46 6.71
C ALA A 493 32.74 -12.64 5.20
N PHE A 494 33.84 -12.73 4.44
CA PHE A 494 33.88 -13.01 3.00
C PHE A 494 33.35 -14.43 2.63
N VAL A 495 32.22 -14.45 1.92
CA VAL A 495 32.05 -15.29 0.73
C VAL A 495 31.98 -14.33 -0.45
N LYS A 496 32.66 -14.64 -1.57
CA LYS A 496 32.68 -13.77 -2.76
C LYS A 496 31.32 -13.74 -3.46
N ASN A 497 30.42 -12.89 -2.97
CA ASN A 497 29.20 -12.55 -3.68
C ASN A 497 29.51 -11.44 -4.68
N ASN A 498 29.93 -11.81 -5.90
CA ASN A 498 30.23 -10.92 -7.02
C ASN A 498 29.00 -10.14 -7.57
N LEU A 499 27.91 -10.06 -6.82
CA LEU A 499 26.73 -9.27 -7.19
C LEU A 499 27.01 -7.77 -7.06
N PRO A 500 26.36 -6.91 -7.87
CA PRO A 500 26.45 -5.47 -7.70
C PRO A 500 25.88 -5.04 -6.34
N VAL A 501 26.61 -4.12 -5.70
CA VAL A 501 26.35 -3.64 -4.33
C VAL A 501 25.36 -2.48 -4.36
N SER A 502 25.52 -1.60 -5.34
CA SER A 502 24.60 -0.51 -5.63
C SER A 502 24.55 -0.21 -7.13
N VAL A 503 23.46 0.46 -7.52
CA VAL A 503 23.30 1.14 -8.79
C VAL A 503 23.11 2.62 -8.51
N ILE A 504 23.76 3.47 -9.31
CA ILE A 504 23.63 4.92 -9.22
C ILE A 504 22.87 5.37 -10.45
N PHE A 505 21.76 6.10 -10.27
CA PHE A 505 21.05 6.72 -11.37
C PHE A 505 21.96 7.74 -12.07
N SER A 506 22.26 7.51 -13.35
CA SER A 506 23.13 8.39 -14.13
C SER A 506 22.31 9.45 -14.88
N GLN A 507 21.26 9.02 -15.60
CA GLN A 507 20.40 9.90 -16.39
C GLN A 507 19.08 9.21 -16.81
N GLN A 508 18.06 10.03 -17.08
CA GLN A 508 16.85 9.63 -17.80
C GLN A 508 16.95 10.14 -19.24
N LEU A 509 16.76 9.22 -20.18
CA LEU A 509 16.76 9.46 -21.62
C LEU A 509 15.31 9.66 -22.09
N ASN A 510 14.98 10.88 -22.51
CA ASN A 510 13.69 11.20 -23.10
C ASN A 510 13.75 11.02 -24.62
N ILE A 511 13.46 9.80 -25.10
CA ILE A 511 13.48 9.45 -26.53
C ILE A 511 12.14 9.73 -27.25
N LYS A 512 11.23 10.49 -26.62
CA LYS A 512 10.01 10.98 -27.26
C LYS A 512 10.28 12.10 -28.27
N LYS A 513 9.59 12.06 -29.41
CA LYS A 513 9.55 13.17 -30.36
C LYS A 513 8.55 14.27 -29.97
N SER A 514 7.48 13.91 -29.25
CA SER A 514 6.51 14.85 -28.67
C SER A 514 5.76 14.20 -27.51
N GLU A 515 5.17 14.99 -26.61
CA GLU A 515 4.45 14.49 -25.43
C GLU A 515 3.28 13.56 -25.79
N ASN A 516 2.62 13.84 -26.92
CA ASN A 516 1.44 13.14 -27.44
C ASN A 516 1.76 11.90 -28.31
N GLU A 517 3.05 11.61 -28.60
CA GLU A 517 3.42 10.43 -29.40
C GLU A 517 3.32 9.14 -28.56
N ASN A 518 2.53 8.16 -29.03
CA ASN A 518 2.44 6.85 -28.39
C ASN A 518 3.61 5.97 -28.86
N GLN A 519 4.67 5.93 -28.06
CA GLN A 519 5.84 5.07 -28.30
C GLN A 519 5.74 3.79 -27.47
N SER A 520 6.24 2.67 -28.01
CA SER A 520 6.34 1.42 -27.25
C SER A 520 7.71 0.77 -27.40
N ILE A 521 8.55 0.95 -26.39
CA ILE A 521 9.97 0.60 -26.44
C ILE A 521 10.18 -0.83 -25.91
N THR A 522 10.49 -1.75 -26.82
CA THR A 522 10.59 -3.19 -26.51
C THR A 522 12.03 -3.66 -26.26
N SER A 523 13.04 -2.89 -26.67
CA SER A 523 14.45 -3.23 -26.51
C SER A 523 15.34 -2.01 -26.63
N CYS A 524 16.53 -2.11 -26.03
CA CYS A 524 17.63 -1.16 -26.16
C CYS A 524 18.95 -1.92 -26.29
N ILE A 525 19.94 -1.31 -26.95
CA ILE A 525 21.36 -1.66 -26.89
C ILE A 525 22.21 -0.39 -27.07
N LYS A 526 23.51 -0.48 -26.76
CA LYS A 526 24.51 0.55 -27.08
C LYS A 526 25.64 -0.05 -27.91
N ILE A 527 25.95 0.58 -29.03
CA ILE A 527 27.00 0.19 -29.98
C ILE A 527 27.93 1.39 -30.14
N GLY A 528 29.20 1.24 -29.73
CA GLY A 528 30.10 2.38 -29.62
C GLY A 528 29.54 3.47 -28.70
N ASN A 529 29.29 4.67 -29.24
CA ASN A 529 28.66 5.78 -28.51
C ASN A 529 27.17 5.97 -28.86
N THR A 530 26.59 5.08 -29.65
CA THR A 530 25.23 5.20 -30.19
C THR A 530 24.28 4.26 -29.46
N LEU A 531 23.17 4.79 -28.97
CA LEU A 531 22.06 4.02 -28.41
C LEU A 531 21.07 3.69 -29.52
N VAL A 532 20.55 2.46 -29.51
CA VAL A 532 19.55 1.98 -30.48
C VAL A 532 18.38 1.36 -29.72
N PHE A 533 17.16 1.83 -30.01
CA PHE A 533 15.92 1.38 -29.40
C PHE A 533 14.94 0.87 -30.45
N THR A 534 14.15 -0.14 -30.12
CA THR A 534 13.06 -0.64 -30.97
C THR A 534 11.73 -0.01 -30.54
N ASP A 535 11.12 0.80 -31.41
CA ASP A 535 9.82 1.44 -31.18
C ASP A 535 8.73 0.67 -31.96
N TRP A 536 8.12 -0.28 -31.25
CA TRP A 536 7.16 -1.24 -31.77
C TRP A 536 5.91 -0.55 -32.35
N SER A 537 5.37 0.45 -31.65
CA SER A 537 4.12 1.13 -32.05
C SER A 537 4.26 2.01 -33.28
N ASN A 538 5.49 2.38 -33.67
CA ASN A 538 5.77 3.28 -34.79
C ASN A 538 6.63 2.61 -35.88
N ASN A 539 6.75 1.27 -35.87
CA ASN A 539 7.52 0.46 -36.82
C ASN A 539 8.90 1.07 -37.15
N ARG A 540 9.71 1.40 -36.14
CA ARG A 540 10.99 2.08 -36.37
C ARG A 540 12.05 1.72 -35.34
N LEU A 541 13.31 1.90 -35.71
CA LEU A 541 14.37 2.11 -34.72
C LEU A 541 14.46 3.59 -34.36
N ILE A 542 14.76 3.87 -33.10
CA ILE A 542 15.22 5.17 -32.62
C ILE A 542 16.72 5.05 -32.37
N ILE A 543 17.50 5.98 -32.91
CA ILE A 543 18.96 6.04 -32.78
C ILE A 543 19.30 7.39 -32.17
N CYS A 544 20.15 7.43 -31.15
CA CYS A 544 20.62 8.67 -30.55
C CYS A 544 22.03 8.50 -29.96
N ASN A 545 22.65 9.61 -29.55
CA ASN A 545 23.88 9.60 -28.78
C ASN A 545 23.66 9.01 -27.38
N SER A 546 24.76 8.70 -26.68
CA SER A 546 24.76 8.14 -25.32
C SER A 546 24.09 9.04 -24.25
N ASP A 547 23.92 10.33 -24.53
CA ASP A 547 23.23 11.32 -23.69
C ASP A 547 21.75 11.54 -24.09
N GLY A 548 21.25 10.81 -25.10
CA GLY A 548 19.90 10.97 -25.64
C GLY A 548 19.75 12.04 -26.72
N THR A 549 20.83 12.72 -27.11
CA THR A 549 20.80 13.77 -28.16
C THR A 549 20.91 13.20 -29.57
N ASP A 550 20.73 14.06 -30.58
CA ASP A 550 20.84 13.73 -32.02
C ASP A 550 19.94 12.55 -32.45
N ILE A 551 18.65 12.66 -32.12
CA ILE A 551 17.66 11.61 -32.37
C ILE A 551 17.39 11.46 -33.87
N HIS A 552 17.54 10.24 -34.35
CA HIS A 552 17.25 9.80 -35.69
C HIS A 552 16.36 8.56 -35.69
N HIS A 553 15.70 8.30 -36.82
CA HIS A 553 14.81 7.15 -36.97
C HIS A 553 15.15 6.35 -38.23
N ILE A 554 15.12 5.03 -38.11
CA ILE A 554 15.10 4.11 -39.26
C ILE A 554 13.68 3.54 -39.36
N PRO A 555 12.88 3.92 -40.36
CA PRO A 555 11.57 3.32 -40.57
C PRO A 555 11.73 1.87 -41.04
N LEU A 556 10.87 0.99 -40.53
CA LEU A 556 10.81 -0.44 -40.86
C LEU A 556 9.40 -0.76 -41.38
N SER A 557 9.29 -1.85 -42.15
CA SER A 557 7.98 -2.29 -42.67
C SER A 557 7.06 -2.83 -41.58
N TYR A 558 7.63 -3.37 -40.49
CA TYR A 558 6.92 -4.11 -39.44
C TYR A 558 7.41 -3.72 -38.03
N PRO A 559 6.62 -3.97 -36.98
CA PRO A 559 7.00 -3.68 -35.60
C PRO A 559 8.30 -4.42 -35.21
N PRO A 560 9.38 -3.72 -34.85
CA PRO A 560 10.58 -4.36 -34.31
C PRO A 560 10.36 -4.76 -32.85
N GLU A 561 10.90 -5.91 -32.44
CA GLU A 561 10.81 -6.35 -31.04
C GLU A 561 12.17 -6.59 -30.38
N TYR A 562 12.96 -7.58 -30.82
CA TYR A 562 14.26 -7.94 -30.22
C TYR A 562 15.42 -7.46 -31.10
N ILE A 563 16.46 -6.88 -30.51
CA ILE A 563 17.68 -6.39 -31.18
C ILE A 563 18.93 -6.95 -30.50
N THR A 564 19.97 -7.24 -31.27
CA THR A 564 21.29 -7.68 -30.78
C THR A 564 22.42 -7.08 -31.64
N GLU A 565 23.58 -6.86 -31.05
CA GLU A 565 24.78 -6.35 -31.74
C GLU A 565 25.44 -7.49 -32.53
N ILE A 566 25.80 -7.23 -33.79
CA ILE A 566 26.62 -8.13 -34.62
C ILE A 566 28.07 -7.66 -34.62
N ASP A 567 28.26 -6.36 -34.81
CA ASP A 567 29.53 -5.66 -34.78
C ASP A 567 29.33 -4.18 -34.39
N SER A 568 30.41 -3.42 -34.32
CA SER A 568 30.45 -2.02 -33.91
C SER A 568 29.64 -1.04 -34.79
N ASN A 569 28.96 -1.51 -35.83
CA ASN A 569 28.11 -0.72 -36.71
C ASN A 569 26.85 -1.47 -37.22
N THR A 570 26.63 -2.72 -36.82
CA THR A 570 25.60 -3.60 -37.40
C THR A 570 24.80 -4.31 -36.34
N VAL A 571 23.48 -4.34 -36.51
CA VAL A 571 22.54 -5.04 -35.63
C VAL A 571 21.74 -6.09 -36.40
N ALA A 572 21.32 -7.13 -35.70
CA ALA A 572 20.13 -7.88 -36.08
C ALA A 572 18.93 -7.33 -35.30
N VAL A 573 17.78 -7.18 -35.98
CA VAL A 573 16.50 -6.78 -35.40
C VAL A 573 15.43 -7.76 -35.88
N SER A 574 14.68 -8.34 -34.95
CA SER A 574 13.53 -9.19 -35.26
C SER A 574 12.25 -8.39 -35.42
N CYS A 575 11.47 -8.74 -36.43
CA CYS A 575 10.12 -8.26 -36.69
C CYS A 575 9.15 -9.43 -36.52
N ILE A 576 8.69 -9.65 -35.27
CA ILE A 576 8.07 -10.92 -34.84
C ILE A 576 6.91 -11.38 -35.76
N TYR A 577 5.98 -10.49 -36.08
CA TYR A 577 4.77 -10.80 -36.85
C TYR A 577 5.02 -10.99 -38.36
N ASP A 578 6.20 -10.60 -38.85
CA ASP A 578 6.63 -10.80 -40.24
C ASP A 578 7.47 -12.09 -40.40
N SER A 579 7.88 -12.71 -39.28
CA SER A 579 8.85 -13.83 -39.28
C SER A 579 10.14 -13.46 -40.03
N THR A 580 10.68 -12.28 -39.75
CA THR A 580 11.94 -11.80 -40.33
C THR A 580 12.91 -11.27 -39.29
N ILE A 581 14.20 -11.40 -39.59
CA ILE A 581 15.31 -10.73 -38.90
C ILE A 581 16.00 -9.82 -39.92
N LEU A 582 15.96 -8.52 -39.65
CA LEU A 582 16.59 -7.47 -40.44
C LEU A 582 18.02 -7.28 -39.95
N ILE A 583 18.99 -7.37 -40.85
CA ILE A 583 20.36 -6.93 -40.60
C ILE A 583 20.44 -5.46 -40.99
N ILE A 584 20.77 -4.58 -40.05
CA ILE A 584 20.69 -3.13 -40.23
C ILE A 584 22.04 -2.52 -39.88
N ASN A 585 22.58 -1.74 -40.81
CA ASN A 585 23.79 -0.97 -40.56
C ASN A 585 23.43 0.43 -40.03
N ILE A 586 23.92 0.74 -38.83
CA ILE A 586 23.53 1.91 -38.04
C ILE A 586 24.07 3.21 -38.66
N SER A 587 25.31 3.23 -39.16
CA SER A 587 25.90 4.41 -39.82
C SER A 587 25.18 4.80 -41.10
N THR A 588 24.90 3.83 -41.98
CA THR A 588 24.19 4.07 -43.26
C THR A 588 22.68 4.15 -43.10
N ARG A 589 22.15 3.78 -41.92
CA ARG A 589 20.73 3.78 -41.56
C ARG A 589 19.87 2.94 -42.51
N SER A 590 20.42 1.81 -42.97
CA SER A 590 19.84 0.97 -44.02
C SER A 590 19.79 -0.50 -43.63
N VAL A 591 18.76 -1.20 -44.09
CA VAL A 591 18.67 -2.67 -44.04
C VAL A 591 19.64 -3.23 -45.09
N THR A 592 20.64 -3.98 -44.65
CA THR A 592 21.68 -4.57 -45.52
C THR A 592 21.35 -6.01 -45.94
N SER A 593 20.56 -6.72 -45.12
CA SER A 593 20.06 -8.06 -45.42
C SER A 593 18.75 -8.33 -44.67
N THR A 594 17.95 -9.27 -45.17
CA THR A 594 16.74 -9.77 -44.50
C THR A 594 16.78 -11.29 -44.49
N ILE A 595 16.71 -11.84 -43.28
CA ILE A 595 16.65 -13.27 -43.01
C ILE A 595 15.17 -13.62 -42.76
N ASN A 596 14.61 -14.53 -43.54
CA ASN A 596 13.28 -15.07 -43.30
C ASN A 596 13.39 -16.25 -42.32
N THR A 597 12.59 -16.25 -41.26
CA THR A 597 12.47 -17.36 -40.31
C THR A 597 11.24 -18.20 -40.59
N SER A 598 11.22 -19.45 -40.11
CA SER A 598 10.07 -20.36 -40.28
C SER A 598 8.88 -20.05 -39.37
N GLY A 599 8.91 -18.93 -38.64
CA GLY A 599 7.92 -18.52 -37.66
C GLY A 599 8.41 -17.34 -36.81
N TYR A 600 7.60 -16.97 -35.81
CA TYR A 600 7.79 -15.80 -34.95
C TYR A 600 9.08 -15.85 -34.11
N CYS A 601 9.88 -14.79 -34.16
CA CYS A 601 11.08 -14.66 -33.34
C CYS A 601 10.77 -14.13 -31.93
N TRP A 602 10.82 -15.00 -30.92
CA TRP A 602 10.62 -14.66 -29.50
C TRP A 602 11.90 -14.27 -28.77
N GLY A 603 13.04 -14.22 -29.44
CA GLY A 603 14.30 -13.80 -28.86
C GLY A 603 15.44 -14.01 -29.82
N ILE A 604 16.38 -13.06 -29.84
CA ILE A 604 17.59 -13.15 -30.65
C ILE A 604 18.80 -12.76 -29.80
N SER A 605 19.91 -13.46 -30.01
CA SER A 605 21.24 -13.07 -29.51
C SER A 605 22.28 -13.46 -30.56
N TYR A 606 23.39 -12.74 -30.62
CA TYR A 606 24.50 -13.06 -31.52
C TYR A 606 25.76 -13.42 -30.72
N ASN A 607 26.44 -14.50 -31.11
CA ASN A 607 27.75 -14.86 -30.59
C ASN A 607 28.51 -15.74 -31.59
N ASP A 608 29.83 -15.56 -31.70
CA ASP A 608 30.73 -16.36 -32.54
C ASP A 608 30.23 -16.59 -33.98
N ASN A 609 29.84 -15.52 -34.68
CA ASN A 609 29.28 -15.54 -36.03
C ASN A 609 27.94 -16.29 -36.22
N ASN A 610 27.25 -16.60 -35.13
CA ASN A 610 25.96 -17.28 -35.14
C ASN A 610 24.86 -16.44 -34.47
N LEU A 611 23.68 -16.41 -35.09
CA LEU A 611 22.45 -15.97 -34.45
C LEU A 611 21.83 -17.14 -33.69
N TYR A 612 21.52 -16.91 -32.42
CA TYR A 612 20.75 -17.79 -31.55
C TYR A 612 19.33 -17.22 -31.47
N VAL A 613 18.38 -17.91 -32.09
CA VAL A 613 17.01 -17.42 -32.32
C VAL A 613 15.99 -18.40 -31.74
N VAL A 614 15.07 -17.88 -30.93
CA VAL A 614 13.89 -18.64 -30.47
C VAL A 614 12.79 -18.45 -31.53
N ILE A 615 12.46 -19.52 -32.25
CA ILE A 615 11.37 -19.53 -33.25
C ILE A 615 10.22 -20.39 -32.73
N ASP A 616 10.53 -21.65 -32.43
CA ASP A 616 9.73 -22.50 -31.56
C ASP A 616 10.08 -22.13 -30.11
N ARG A 617 9.08 -21.92 -29.24
CA ARG A 617 9.33 -21.56 -27.83
C ARG A 617 9.99 -22.67 -27.00
N SER A 618 10.14 -23.88 -27.56
CA SER A 618 10.87 -25.00 -26.95
C SER A 618 12.26 -25.27 -27.54
N ILE A 619 12.65 -24.59 -28.64
CA ILE A 619 13.89 -24.87 -29.39
C ILE A 619 14.61 -23.58 -29.79
N ILE A 620 15.91 -23.52 -29.50
CA ILE A 620 16.78 -22.43 -29.94
C ILE A 620 17.48 -22.85 -31.24
N HIS A 621 17.28 -22.08 -32.29
CA HIS A 621 17.90 -22.27 -33.59
C HIS A 621 19.22 -21.48 -33.64
N VAL A 622 20.32 -22.19 -33.91
CA VAL A 622 21.63 -21.59 -34.19
C VAL A 622 21.77 -21.50 -35.71
N MET A 623 21.86 -20.29 -36.25
CA MET A 623 21.91 -20.04 -37.70
C MET A 623 23.00 -19.03 -38.06
N ASP A 624 23.47 -19.09 -39.31
CA ASP A 624 24.34 -18.05 -39.85
C ASP A 624 23.56 -16.79 -40.29
N LEU A 625 24.28 -15.73 -40.66
CA LEU A 625 23.72 -14.48 -41.17
C LEU A 625 23.05 -14.59 -42.56
N THR A 626 22.97 -15.79 -43.15
CA THR A 626 22.15 -16.08 -44.34
C THR A 626 20.78 -16.68 -43.99
N GLY A 627 20.54 -16.99 -42.71
CA GLY A 627 19.34 -17.67 -42.22
C GLY A 627 19.42 -19.19 -42.24
N LYS A 628 20.55 -19.77 -42.62
CA LYS A 628 20.72 -21.23 -42.64
C LYS A 628 20.90 -21.74 -41.21
N VAL A 629 19.95 -22.53 -40.74
CA VAL A 629 20.06 -23.24 -39.46
C VAL A 629 21.23 -24.24 -39.53
N ILE A 630 22.22 -24.03 -38.67
CA ILE A 630 23.41 -24.88 -38.52
C ILE A 630 23.11 -26.03 -37.56
N ARG A 631 22.42 -25.73 -36.45
CA ARG A 631 21.97 -26.71 -35.46
C ARG A 631 20.82 -26.15 -34.63
N THR A 632 20.11 -27.04 -33.93
CA THR A 632 19.09 -26.70 -32.94
C THR A 632 19.53 -27.15 -31.56
N ILE A 633 19.19 -26.36 -30.53
CA ILE A 633 19.44 -26.67 -29.12
C ILE A 633 18.07 -26.83 -28.45
N PRO A 634 17.71 -28.02 -27.93
CA PRO A 634 16.47 -28.21 -27.19
C PRO A 634 16.57 -27.50 -25.84
N ALA A 635 15.51 -26.81 -25.43
CA ALA A 635 15.44 -26.15 -24.13
C ALA A 635 14.62 -26.97 -23.12
N PRO A 636 15.06 -27.06 -21.84
CA PRO A 636 14.23 -27.49 -20.72
C PRO A 636 12.92 -26.71 -20.44
N SER A 637 12.64 -25.61 -21.15
CA SER A 637 11.36 -24.88 -21.09
C SER A 637 10.65 -25.00 -22.44
N ASP A 638 9.34 -25.11 -22.40
CA ASP A 638 8.44 -25.11 -23.54
C ASP A 638 7.92 -23.69 -23.91
N ASP A 639 8.19 -22.68 -23.08
CA ASP A 639 7.68 -21.32 -23.25
C ASP A 639 8.77 -20.22 -23.17
N ILE A 640 9.86 -20.34 -23.93
CA ILE A 640 10.94 -19.33 -23.93
C ILE A 640 10.43 -17.98 -24.48
N THR A 641 10.58 -16.92 -23.69
CA THR A 641 10.14 -15.54 -24.00
C THR A 641 11.28 -14.58 -24.35
N ASN A 642 12.53 -14.91 -24.00
CA ASN A 642 13.74 -14.23 -24.46
C ASN A 642 15.03 -15.04 -24.21
N ILE A 643 16.12 -14.71 -24.91
CA ILE A 643 17.45 -15.33 -24.82
C ILE A 643 18.57 -14.28 -24.89
N THR A 644 19.69 -14.57 -24.25
CA THR A 644 21.01 -13.93 -24.43
C THR A 644 22.13 -14.98 -24.37
N VAL A 645 23.26 -14.72 -25.03
CA VAL A 645 24.44 -15.59 -24.99
C VAL A 645 25.59 -14.86 -24.31
N ASP A 646 26.22 -15.52 -23.36
CA ASP A 646 27.30 -15.00 -22.54
C ASP A 646 28.49 -15.95 -22.54
N ARG A 647 29.46 -15.69 -23.43
CA ARG A 647 30.61 -16.57 -23.67
C ARG A 647 30.10 -17.99 -24.02
N ASP A 648 30.52 -18.99 -23.25
CA ASP A 648 30.13 -20.40 -23.42
C ASP A 648 28.76 -20.76 -22.77
N ARG A 649 28.01 -19.76 -22.29
CA ARG A 649 26.72 -19.93 -21.61
C ARG A 649 25.58 -19.34 -22.43
N LEU A 650 24.47 -20.06 -22.41
CA LEU A 650 23.22 -19.70 -23.04
C LEU A 650 22.19 -19.45 -21.93
N VAL A 651 21.75 -18.20 -21.81
CA VAL A 651 20.85 -17.75 -20.74
C VAL A 651 19.53 -17.33 -21.35
N TYR A 652 18.44 -17.95 -20.94
CA TYR A 652 17.11 -17.65 -21.46
C TYR A 652 16.08 -17.66 -20.35
N ILE A 653 14.91 -17.09 -20.64
CA ILE A 653 13.80 -16.95 -19.70
C ILE A 653 12.51 -17.51 -20.29
N ASP A 654 11.67 -18.10 -19.44
CA ASP A 654 10.23 -18.18 -19.66
C ASP A 654 9.51 -17.14 -18.80
N GLU A 655 8.17 -17.14 -18.77
CA GLU A 655 7.40 -16.19 -17.94
C GLU A 655 7.81 -16.19 -16.45
N THR A 656 8.33 -17.31 -15.95
CA THR A 656 8.60 -17.57 -14.52
C THR A 656 10.09 -17.77 -14.20
N SER A 657 10.87 -18.33 -15.11
CA SER A 657 12.14 -18.96 -14.76
C SER A 657 13.30 -18.47 -15.63
N ILE A 658 14.45 -18.29 -15.00
CA ILE A 658 15.73 -18.05 -15.67
C ILE A 658 16.47 -19.37 -15.76
N TYR A 659 16.97 -19.70 -16.95
CA TYR A 659 17.75 -20.90 -17.22
C TYR A 659 19.14 -20.47 -17.68
N CYS A 660 20.16 -21.13 -17.15
CA CYS A 660 21.52 -21.04 -17.66
C CYS A 660 21.94 -22.44 -18.11
N CYS A 661 22.31 -22.57 -19.38
CA CYS A 661 22.78 -23.81 -20.00
C CYS A 661 24.14 -23.57 -20.66
N SER A 662 24.91 -24.61 -20.92
CA SER A 662 26.03 -24.52 -21.88
C SER A 662 25.50 -24.44 -23.32
N LEU A 663 26.35 -24.03 -24.27
CA LEU A 663 25.98 -23.90 -25.69
C LEU A 663 25.51 -25.22 -26.37
N ASP A 664 25.61 -26.37 -25.71
CA ASP A 664 25.07 -27.66 -26.15
C ASP A 664 23.63 -27.94 -25.65
N GLY A 665 23.08 -27.07 -24.79
CA GLY A 665 21.74 -27.22 -24.19
C GLY A 665 21.72 -27.91 -22.83
N LYS A 666 22.87 -28.31 -22.27
CA LYS A 666 22.92 -28.91 -20.94
C LYS A 666 22.66 -27.85 -19.86
N LEU A 667 21.61 -28.07 -19.07
CA LEU A 667 21.24 -27.20 -17.95
C LEU A 667 22.37 -27.14 -16.90
N MET A 668 22.85 -25.93 -16.61
CA MET A 668 23.80 -25.64 -15.54
C MET A 668 23.07 -25.27 -14.25
N TRP A 669 22.09 -24.37 -14.33
CA TRP A 669 21.17 -24.04 -13.24
C TRP A 669 19.84 -23.47 -13.76
N LYS A 670 18.80 -23.58 -12.93
CA LYS A 670 17.50 -22.94 -13.12
C LYS A 670 17.17 -22.11 -11.89
N PHE A 671 16.93 -20.82 -12.07
CA PHE A 671 16.40 -19.94 -11.05
C PHE A 671 14.90 -19.75 -11.30
N LYS A 672 14.06 -20.52 -10.60
CA LYS A 672 12.61 -20.37 -10.66
C LYS A 672 12.18 -19.19 -9.80
N MET A 673 11.73 -18.11 -10.42
CA MET A 673 10.75 -17.24 -9.80
C MET A 673 9.42 -17.99 -9.96
N GLY A 674 8.74 -18.38 -8.89
CA GLY A 674 7.41 -19.00 -8.99
C GLY A 674 6.27 -18.03 -9.40
N GLU A 675 5.09 -18.25 -8.83
CA GLU A 675 3.93 -18.62 -9.65
C GLU A 675 3.34 -17.56 -10.58
N ILE A 676 3.61 -16.27 -10.38
CA ILE A 676 3.26 -15.22 -11.36
C ILE A 676 4.44 -14.27 -11.51
N GLN A 677 5.15 -14.39 -12.62
CA GLN A 677 6.06 -13.35 -13.12
C GLN A 677 5.79 -13.09 -14.59
N ASP A 678 6.36 -11.99 -15.08
CA ASP A 678 6.24 -11.57 -16.47
C ASP A 678 7.62 -11.07 -16.90
N LEU A 679 8.56 -12.02 -16.98
CA LEU A 679 9.94 -11.77 -17.32
C LEU A 679 10.02 -11.44 -18.82
N ARG A 680 10.63 -10.29 -19.15
CA ARG A 680 10.62 -9.75 -20.52
C ARG A 680 11.95 -9.86 -21.23
N ARG A 681 13.05 -9.46 -20.59
CA ARG A 681 14.39 -9.51 -21.20
C ARG A 681 15.46 -9.89 -20.22
N VAL A 682 16.52 -10.49 -20.76
CA VAL A 682 17.71 -10.92 -20.03
C VAL A 682 18.99 -10.34 -20.65
N SER A 683 19.93 -9.93 -19.79
CA SER A 683 21.28 -9.47 -20.16
C SER A 683 22.30 -9.97 -19.13
N THR A 684 23.58 -9.98 -19.46
CA THR A 684 24.66 -10.38 -18.53
C THR A 684 25.74 -9.32 -18.39
N ASP A 685 26.45 -9.32 -17.26
CA ASP A 685 27.65 -8.49 -17.04
C ASP A 685 28.96 -9.26 -17.35
N ASN A 686 30.11 -8.71 -16.93
CA ASN A 686 31.42 -9.36 -17.08
C ASN A 686 31.72 -10.44 -16.02
N GLU A 687 31.12 -10.36 -14.83
CA GLU A 687 31.28 -11.35 -13.76
C GLU A 687 30.31 -12.53 -13.94
N GLY A 688 29.53 -12.52 -15.03
CA GLY A 688 28.59 -13.58 -15.40
C GLY A 688 27.25 -13.50 -14.68
N ASN A 689 26.95 -12.43 -13.94
CA ASN A 689 25.65 -12.25 -13.32
C ASN A 689 24.58 -11.95 -14.39
N VAL A 690 23.34 -12.36 -14.11
CA VAL A 690 22.21 -12.32 -15.03
C VAL A 690 21.20 -11.27 -14.54
N TYR A 691 20.87 -10.31 -15.41
CA TYR A 691 19.96 -9.20 -15.16
C TYR A 691 18.67 -9.43 -15.93
N VAL A 692 17.51 -9.34 -15.27
CA VAL A 692 16.21 -9.62 -15.89
C VAL A 692 15.19 -8.53 -15.57
N THR A 693 14.52 -8.00 -16.61
CA THR A 693 13.36 -7.11 -16.44
C THR A 693 12.10 -7.91 -16.16
N ASN A 694 11.32 -7.41 -15.21
CA ASN A 694 10.03 -7.96 -14.86
C ASN A 694 8.96 -6.88 -15.04
N GLU A 695 8.20 -7.01 -16.12
CA GLU A 695 7.22 -5.99 -16.52
C GLU A 695 6.19 -5.78 -15.42
N MET A 696 5.68 -6.88 -14.88
CA MET A 696 4.66 -6.85 -13.86
C MET A 696 5.16 -6.18 -12.57
N THR A 697 6.38 -6.43 -12.06
CA THR A 697 6.81 -5.86 -10.74
C THR A 697 7.25 -4.42 -10.88
N ASN A 698 7.63 -3.99 -12.08
CA ASN A 698 8.42 -2.79 -12.28
C ASN A 698 9.79 -2.90 -11.59
N THR A 699 10.42 -4.08 -11.67
CA THR A 699 11.75 -4.33 -11.09
C THR A 699 12.75 -4.86 -12.13
N VAL A 700 14.02 -4.70 -11.82
CA VAL A 700 15.12 -5.48 -12.42
C VAL A 700 15.72 -6.36 -11.33
N LEU A 701 15.71 -7.67 -11.57
CA LEU A 701 16.40 -8.65 -10.74
C LEU A 701 17.83 -8.84 -11.26
N VAL A 702 18.79 -9.01 -10.36
CA VAL A 702 20.11 -9.58 -10.69
C VAL A 702 20.31 -10.91 -9.95
N VAL A 703 20.83 -11.92 -10.64
CA VAL A 703 21.13 -13.27 -10.16
C VAL A 703 22.61 -13.58 -10.42
N SER A 704 23.28 -14.25 -9.48
CA SER A 704 24.71 -14.56 -9.58
C SER A 704 25.02 -15.54 -10.71
N GLU A 705 26.29 -15.55 -11.17
CA GLU A 705 26.79 -16.49 -12.19
C GLU A 705 26.44 -17.96 -11.92
N ASP A 706 26.36 -18.36 -10.65
CA ASP A 706 26.06 -19.72 -10.19
C ASP A 706 24.58 -19.99 -9.87
N GLY A 707 23.70 -18.99 -10.05
CA GLY A 707 22.27 -19.09 -9.81
C GLY A 707 21.83 -19.12 -8.34
N LYS A 708 22.75 -19.00 -7.37
CA LYS A 708 22.44 -19.18 -5.93
C LYS A 708 22.08 -17.92 -5.19
N HIS A 709 22.61 -16.77 -5.61
CA HIS A 709 22.39 -15.48 -4.97
C HIS A 709 21.61 -14.57 -5.92
N HIS A 710 20.69 -13.77 -5.38
CA HIS A 710 19.93 -12.82 -6.16
C HIS A 710 19.55 -11.62 -5.31
N ARG A 711 19.21 -10.51 -5.97
CA ARG A 711 18.56 -9.35 -5.34
C ARG A 711 17.78 -8.55 -6.37
N GLU A 712 16.74 -7.86 -5.92
CA GLU A 712 16.20 -6.75 -6.68
C GLU A 712 17.25 -5.63 -6.71
N LEU A 713 17.55 -5.15 -7.91
CA LEU A 713 18.57 -4.14 -8.17
C LEU A 713 17.94 -2.77 -8.45
N LEU A 714 16.82 -2.77 -9.17
CA LEU A 714 16.01 -1.58 -9.46
C LEU A 714 14.53 -1.92 -9.25
N THR A 715 13.75 -0.89 -8.93
CA THR A 715 12.35 -0.98 -8.52
C THR A 715 11.52 0.18 -9.08
N LYS A 716 10.23 0.21 -8.74
CA LYS A 716 9.30 1.28 -9.13
C LYS A 716 9.73 2.67 -8.63
N SER A 717 10.47 2.78 -7.52
CA SER A 717 10.98 4.08 -7.04
C SER A 717 12.08 4.65 -7.92
N ASP A 718 12.72 3.81 -8.73
CA ASP A 718 13.82 4.19 -9.64
C ASP A 718 13.29 4.62 -11.03
N GLY A 719 12.00 4.94 -11.14
CA GLY A 719 11.32 5.39 -12.36
C GLY A 719 10.78 4.27 -13.26
N LEU A 720 10.96 3.01 -12.87
CA LEU A 720 10.48 1.87 -13.66
C LEU A 720 8.95 1.78 -13.68
N TYR A 721 8.39 1.60 -14.86
CA TYR A 721 6.97 1.35 -15.10
C TYR A 721 6.80 0.45 -16.32
N ARG A 722 6.36 -0.79 -16.12
CA ARG A 722 6.33 -1.85 -17.13
C ARG A 722 7.67 -1.96 -17.90
N PRO A 723 8.80 -2.16 -17.19
CA PRO A 723 10.11 -2.26 -17.83
C PRO A 723 10.17 -3.50 -18.72
N TRP A 724 10.74 -3.34 -19.91
CA TRP A 724 10.78 -4.38 -20.94
C TRP A 724 12.20 -4.53 -21.48
N GLY A 725 12.73 -3.51 -22.15
CA GLY A 725 14.12 -3.51 -22.63
C GLY A 725 15.14 -3.46 -21.49
N ILE A 726 16.19 -4.27 -21.60
CA ILE A 726 17.37 -4.23 -20.72
C ILE A 726 18.64 -4.49 -21.55
N TYR A 727 19.73 -3.80 -21.22
CA TYR A 727 21.05 -4.04 -21.79
C TYR A 727 22.13 -3.64 -20.79
N PHE A 728 23.13 -4.50 -20.60
CA PHE A 728 24.30 -4.20 -19.79
C PHE A 728 25.48 -3.85 -20.71
N ASP A 729 25.94 -2.59 -20.67
CA ASP A 729 27.18 -2.18 -21.30
C ASP A 729 28.37 -2.74 -20.50
N LYS A 730 28.91 -3.85 -20.99
CA LYS A 730 30.07 -4.54 -20.40
C LYS A 730 31.35 -3.69 -20.41
N LYS A 731 31.46 -2.65 -21.23
CA LYS A 731 32.66 -1.81 -21.28
C LYS A 731 32.63 -0.73 -20.21
N GLU A 732 31.50 -0.03 -20.07
CA GLU A 732 31.35 1.09 -19.14
C GLU A 732 30.74 0.69 -17.79
N ASN A 733 30.27 -0.56 -17.64
CA ASN A 733 29.47 -1.06 -16.50
C ASN A 733 28.18 -0.26 -16.27
N VAL A 734 27.48 0.08 -17.36
CA VAL A 734 26.22 0.83 -17.34
C VAL A 734 25.07 -0.09 -17.69
N LEU A 735 24.05 -0.12 -16.84
CA LEU A 735 22.80 -0.82 -17.09
C LEU A 735 21.78 0.13 -17.73
N LEU A 736 21.34 -0.18 -18.95
CA LEU A 736 20.23 0.48 -19.63
C LEU A 736 18.93 -0.28 -19.36
N VAL A 737 17.86 0.43 -19.04
CA VAL A 737 16.52 -0.12 -18.83
C VAL A 737 15.47 0.76 -19.53
N CYS A 738 14.47 0.17 -20.17
CA CYS A 738 13.41 0.90 -20.87
C CYS A 738 12.02 0.50 -20.40
N ASN A 739 11.17 1.48 -20.16
CA ASN A 739 9.74 1.29 -19.92
C ASN A 739 9.02 1.03 -21.25
N LYS A 740 8.18 -0.02 -21.31
CA LYS A 740 7.40 -0.34 -22.50
C LYS A 740 6.49 0.82 -22.88
N LEU A 741 5.69 1.27 -21.92
CA LEU A 741 4.73 2.35 -22.09
C LEU A 741 5.36 3.63 -21.54
N ASN A 742 5.23 4.74 -22.27
CA ASN A 742 5.76 6.09 -22.01
C ASN A 742 7.12 6.47 -22.63
N GLY A 743 7.85 5.55 -23.27
CA GLY A 743 9.08 5.89 -24.00
C GLY A 743 10.24 6.41 -23.14
N ASN A 744 10.19 6.23 -21.81
CA ASN A 744 11.32 6.54 -20.95
C ASN A 744 12.36 5.41 -20.99
N ALA A 745 13.62 5.79 -21.20
CA ALA A 745 14.77 4.94 -20.95
C ALA A 745 15.64 5.54 -19.83
N PHE A 746 16.37 4.70 -19.11
CA PHE A 746 17.20 5.09 -17.98
C PHE A 746 18.55 4.39 -18.09
N SER A 747 19.61 5.05 -17.62
CA SER A 747 20.92 4.43 -17.48
C SER A 747 21.42 4.54 -16.04
N PHE A 748 21.97 3.44 -15.53
CA PHE A 748 22.47 3.31 -14.17
C PHE A 748 23.92 2.82 -14.15
N ASP A 749 24.79 3.52 -13.44
CA ASP A 749 26.16 3.06 -13.19
C ASP A 749 26.13 1.92 -12.16
N VAL A 750 26.62 0.74 -12.57
CA VAL A 750 26.62 -0.46 -11.73
C VAL A 750 27.92 -0.52 -10.94
N LYS A 751 27.83 -0.56 -9.61
CA LYS A 751 29.00 -0.62 -8.71
C LYS A 751 29.08 -1.98 -8.02
N TYR A 752 30.21 -2.65 -8.23
CA TYR A 752 30.60 -3.85 -7.49
C TYR A 752 31.37 -3.45 -6.23
N GLN A 753 31.38 -4.31 -5.22
CA GLN A 753 32.34 -4.19 -4.12
C GLN A 753 33.73 -4.40 -4.74
N HIS A 754 34.57 -3.36 -4.70
CA HIS A 754 35.95 -3.49 -5.16
C HIS A 754 36.67 -4.57 -4.32
N LYS A 755 37.50 -5.37 -5.00
CA LYS A 755 38.35 -6.40 -4.40
C LYS A 755 39.44 -5.80 -3.51
#